data_AF-A0A9D6PA23-F1
#
_entry.id   AF-A0A9D6PA23-F1
#
_cell.length_a   1.000
_cell.length_b   1.000
_cell.length_c   1.000
_cell.angle_alpha   90.00
_cell.angle_beta   90.00
_cell.angle_gamma   90.00
#
_symmetry.space_group_name_H-M   'P 1'
#
loop_
_entity.id
_entity.type
_entity.pdbx_description
1 polymer ?
#
loop_
_entity_poly.entity_id
_entity_poly.type
_entity_poly.pdbx_seq_one_letter_code
_entity_poly.pdbx_strand_id
1 'polypeptide(L)'
;MARMKISRYFVLLLLLTVSIFLIPFFWLKPGEMDLGGDNSRLYFYDPLSYLTSQSLYSVSHSGLGGENLSYYAIPFILLLALVKSLVHSPTILISLFHGLNMSLGFISCYLVVKELLKREEDARKEQVIIEAASILAGLFYTFSPIPIGWWGYPLLTMNLIFLNPLLFFLLLRFFLTNSIHFLFLALLVTFFFAPNFSFIGAPTFFAFFPLAVLFLLLYTKGIKKRPIPIVKIAIGLLLFIIIHAFHLFPQIASILTSGSAANQALFGAFGKFEWGLKYFLGTAPIIKVSNSLLSAPQFGKPEFYAPAFIVFPLLFVLGFLWNKSRLYLLTAIFFFITLFLVTANITTIGFKLYVLAFQLPGFSMFRVFYGQWAWAYLFFYTVLIGLALATVLPKIKKMQRYLFIGFIVILFIATSWPLISGKLTDTTHWQSKGIKSHVKMDPAYEDVLAYLRSLPVDGKILSFPLNDHGYQVLKGENNAAYVGPSTITYVAARNEFNSVAEFGDFGLSILTAAREKNFTTFKEILTMLNIKYIFYNEDPFIYSDNYPGLPYTQVRDFFPDTQEGYKEFIKNLGVKEIKSFGWKYHIYELDDTSYIPHVYMANENVYWNDLVAVNLHNPLSFYPEDRRVALYDDINIFKKYKTMFDDVFLKARNTSTIFDFFKKKKEDKFVSPTISRKLSDLIYPLVVVKEKRDIARFTTINDAYVDRSIYFAEKRVNELVKLEHIPLRRDVVSITELGSTWEEPKLFEFTRYNEYNSWEVTMVRYQRAIEKLVVDLEKADQSAYSLVTSKVELKNYLKKHKSDLRTAIRQESLWGSEDRQYISSLLERMFTDIFVKLNLQLPDFNHTPYSLEYPLEEGQYEVYVHKEDTENLDIKLSTQGQPLAQKNSEYDEWMRYEDVVVYDASSLPIILSIDKIPNLIAQTRWNVAELPTYSSWIIAEETSDPITLIIPYNFLENTSGVVRDIPQWEEDSIYTISFDYLTSDRNFSVILHERGGTKSKQYLSSLYEETFRSNEWKKLNIVVQSSKNAKMAYLQIVRAQDDYEDPGNNDVKKIEIKNLVVQKIYNPRIVFKKVVTRKDISRPSLTFTMINPTKYKVIVSGAVRPYTLVFSQAFNQKWKLFFPSGQSRAKTFRGVFTRPAGQVLSAVTKRIVPNGKDSFWNADTFETWGYDPIAEATHLPVNGYANAWYITPEDVGNARDYELIIEMTSQKLFLGSLFLSTGAFFLVLFVLVFSLTKIRK
;
A
#
# COMPACT_ATOMS: atom_id res chain seq x y z
N MET A 1 -60.17 -3.98 26.75
CA MET A 1 -58.90 -3.39 27.22
C MET A 1 -58.65 -3.80 28.67
N ALA A 2 -57.99 -4.94 28.89
CA ALA A 2 -57.49 -5.26 30.23
C ALA A 2 -56.32 -4.30 30.53
N ARG A 3 -56.33 -3.61 31.68
CA ARG A 3 -55.21 -2.75 32.13
C ARG A 3 -53.93 -3.59 32.13
N MET A 4 -53.09 -3.41 31.10
CA MET A 4 -51.79 -4.05 31.02
C MET A 4 -50.96 -3.53 32.19
N LYS A 5 -50.87 -4.29 33.27
CA LYS A 5 -50.06 -3.92 34.44
C LYS A 5 -48.61 -3.82 33.96
N ILE A 6 -48.09 -2.60 33.86
CA ILE A 6 -46.68 -2.34 33.58
C ILE A 6 -45.88 -3.11 34.64
N SER A 7 -45.09 -4.09 34.22
CA SER A 7 -44.28 -4.87 35.14
C SER A 7 -43.16 -3.99 35.70
N ARG A 8 -42.77 -4.20 36.96
CA ARG A 8 -41.63 -3.47 37.55
C ARG A 8 -40.33 -3.65 36.73
N TYR A 9 -40.19 -4.80 36.08
CA TYR A 9 -39.06 -5.09 35.19
C TYR A 9 -39.07 -4.24 33.92
N PHE A 10 -40.25 -3.94 33.37
CA PHE A 10 -40.36 -3.06 32.21
C PHE A 10 -39.91 -1.63 32.56
N VAL A 11 -40.30 -1.13 33.74
CA VAL A 11 -39.83 0.19 34.21
C VAL A 11 -38.31 0.20 34.38
N LEU A 12 -37.74 -0.83 35.01
CA LEU A 12 -36.28 -0.95 35.18
C LEU A 12 -35.57 -1.01 33.83
N LEU A 13 -36.07 -1.82 32.89
CA LEU A 13 -35.52 -1.92 31.54
C LEU A 13 -35.54 -0.55 30.84
N LEU A 14 -36.68 0.15 30.89
CA LEU A 14 -36.81 1.48 30.30
C LEU A 14 -35.83 2.48 30.91
N LEU A 15 -35.69 2.50 32.24
CA LEU A 15 -34.74 3.37 32.94
C LEU A 15 -33.30 3.07 32.53
N LEU A 16 -32.90 1.80 32.46
CA LEU A 16 -31.57 1.41 31.97
C LEU A 16 -31.35 1.80 30.51
N THR A 17 -32.31 1.54 29.63
CA THR A 17 -32.23 1.92 28.21
C THR A 17 -32.07 3.42 28.04
N VAL A 18 -32.85 4.24 28.76
CA VAL A 18 -32.73 5.70 28.73
C VAL A 18 -31.40 6.16 29.32
N SER A 19 -30.94 5.55 30.43
CA SER A 19 -29.67 5.90 31.04
C SER A 19 -28.49 5.63 30.10
N ILE A 20 -28.50 4.48 29.42
CA ILE A 20 -27.51 4.11 28.41
C ILE A 20 -27.57 5.06 27.20
N PHE A 21 -28.78 5.41 26.74
CA PHE A 21 -28.98 6.36 25.64
C PHE A 21 -28.38 7.75 25.95
N LEU A 22 -28.44 8.20 27.20
CA LEU A 22 -27.94 9.51 27.60
C LEU A 22 -26.41 9.58 27.76
N ILE A 23 -25.70 8.45 27.82
CA ILE A 23 -24.24 8.42 28.03
C ILE A 23 -23.49 9.31 27.03
N PRO A 24 -23.73 9.22 25.70
CA PRO A 24 -22.95 9.99 24.72
C PRO A 24 -23.19 11.50 24.75
N PHE A 25 -24.22 11.98 25.47
CA PHE A 25 -24.43 13.41 25.68
C PHE A 25 -23.41 14.01 26.67
N PHE A 26 -22.66 13.17 27.40
CA PHE A 26 -21.56 13.61 28.27
C PHE A 26 -20.19 13.57 27.59
N TRP A 27 -20.09 13.11 26.33
CA TRP A 27 -18.81 12.93 25.64
C TRP A 27 -18.26 14.21 25.01
N LEU A 28 -19.16 15.08 24.53
CA LEU A 28 -18.83 16.26 23.74
C LEU A 28 -19.39 17.52 24.40
N LYS A 29 -18.59 18.58 24.45
CA LYS A 29 -19.10 19.91 24.83
C LYS A 29 -19.90 20.53 23.68
N PRO A 30 -20.75 21.54 23.94
CA PRO A 30 -21.48 22.23 22.87
C PRO A 30 -20.55 22.74 21.76
N GLY A 31 -20.78 22.29 20.54
CA GLY A 31 -19.99 22.65 19.36
C GLY A 31 -18.76 21.76 19.09
N GLU A 32 -18.36 20.92 20.05
CA GLU A 32 -17.33 19.90 19.80
C GLU A 32 -17.91 18.76 18.98
N MET A 33 -17.10 18.24 18.06
CA MET A 33 -17.48 17.17 17.15
C MET A 33 -16.33 16.20 17.00
N ASP A 34 -16.67 14.92 16.93
CA ASP A 34 -15.72 13.86 16.66
C ASP A 34 -15.82 13.47 15.18
N LEU A 35 -15.03 14.16 14.34
CA LEU A 35 -15.13 14.12 12.87
C LEU A 35 -13.99 13.36 12.18
N GLY A 36 -12.85 13.20 12.86
CA GLY A 36 -11.61 12.66 12.28
C GLY A 36 -11.59 11.14 12.09
N GLY A 37 -10.44 10.64 11.61
CA GLY A 37 -10.16 9.23 11.32
C GLY A 37 -10.45 8.80 9.87
N ASP A 38 -10.07 7.57 9.53
CA ASP A 38 -10.03 7.04 8.15
C ASP A 38 -11.34 7.13 7.36
N ASN A 39 -12.48 6.95 8.03
CA ASN A 39 -13.79 6.86 7.36
C ASN A 39 -14.48 8.20 7.13
N SER A 40 -13.86 9.34 7.51
CA SER A 40 -14.45 10.68 7.48
C SER A 40 -15.85 10.76 8.08
N ARG A 41 -15.98 11.28 9.30
CA ARG A 41 -17.31 11.48 9.93
C ARG A 41 -17.94 12.83 9.59
N LEU A 42 -17.49 13.43 8.49
CA LEU A 42 -18.01 14.71 7.97
C LEU A 42 -19.49 14.63 7.60
N TYR A 43 -20.06 13.44 7.42
CA TYR A 43 -21.50 13.26 7.25
C TYR A 43 -22.33 13.65 8.50
N PHE A 44 -21.73 13.72 9.70
CA PHE A 44 -22.40 14.33 10.87
C PHE A 44 -22.31 15.85 10.84
N TYR A 45 -21.19 16.38 10.31
CA TYR A 45 -20.93 17.81 10.22
C TYR A 45 -21.81 18.48 9.18
N ASP A 46 -21.81 18.00 7.93
CA ASP A 46 -22.63 18.51 6.83
C ASP A 46 -23.16 17.37 5.93
N PRO A 47 -24.23 16.67 6.36
CA PRO A 47 -24.74 15.50 5.65
C PRO A 47 -25.19 15.79 4.22
N LEU A 48 -25.74 16.98 3.93
CA LEU A 48 -26.23 17.29 2.58
C LEU A 48 -25.07 17.50 1.61
N SER A 49 -24.06 18.27 2.00
CA SER A 49 -22.85 18.44 1.18
C SER A 49 -22.12 17.12 0.99
N TYR A 50 -22.01 16.30 2.05
CA TYR A 50 -21.43 14.96 1.98
C TYR A 50 -22.20 14.04 1.01
N LEU A 51 -23.53 14.10 1.05
CA LEU A 51 -24.39 13.32 0.13
C LEU A 51 -24.07 13.67 -1.32
N THR A 52 -24.02 14.97 -1.64
CA THR A 52 -23.74 15.47 -3.00
C THR A 52 -22.31 15.22 -3.47
N SER A 53 -21.32 15.26 -2.57
CA SER A 53 -19.92 15.08 -2.94
C SER A 53 -19.50 13.61 -3.06
N GLN A 54 -20.04 12.72 -2.22
CA GLN A 54 -19.51 11.35 -2.11
C GLN A 54 -20.50 10.26 -2.51
N SER A 55 -21.79 10.47 -2.27
CA SER A 55 -22.75 9.35 -2.26
C SER A 55 -23.69 9.35 -3.46
N LEU A 56 -23.91 10.49 -4.13
CA LEU A 56 -24.82 10.59 -5.28
C LEU A 56 -24.17 10.28 -6.64
N TYR A 57 -22.84 10.36 -6.73
CA TYR A 57 -22.10 10.28 -7.98
C TYR A 57 -21.06 9.15 -7.94
N SER A 58 -20.90 8.40 -9.04
CA SER A 58 -19.88 7.34 -9.16
C SER A 58 -18.43 7.82 -9.22
N VAL A 59 -18.16 9.10 -9.03
CA VAL A 59 -16.83 9.69 -9.21
C VAL A 59 -16.34 10.27 -7.88
N SER A 60 -15.15 9.87 -7.47
CA SER A 60 -14.45 10.44 -6.31
C SER A 60 -13.98 11.84 -6.62
N HIS A 61 -14.10 12.76 -5.66
CA HIS A 61 -13.48 14.09 -5.73
C HIS A 61 -12.01 14.07 -5.25
N SER A 62 -11.31 12.93 -5.31
CA SER A 62 -9.87 12.87 -5.05
C SER A 62 -9.10 13.58 -6.17
N GLY A 63 -7.81 13.89 -5.95
CA GLY A 63 -6.98 14.62 -6.93
C GLY A 63 -6.97 14.00 -8.32
N LEU A 64 -6.66 12.70 -8.45
CA LEU A 64 -6.78 12.01 -9.75
C LEU A 64 -8.24 11.73 -10.14
N GLY A 65 -9.16 11.82 -9.19
CA GLY A 65 -10.52 11.31 -9.30
C GLY A 65 -10.56 9.78 -9.29
N GLY A 66 -11.56 9.21 -9.95
CA GLY A 66 -11.73 7.76 -10.06
C GLY A 66 -13.12 7.28 -9.69
N GLU A 67 -13.38 5.99 -9.84
CA GLU A 67 -14.69 5.42 -9.54
C GLU A 67 -14.90 5.25 -8.03
N ASN A 68 -15.96 5.86 -7.49
CA ASN A 68 -16.40 5.70 -6.11
C ASN A 68 -17.84 5.18 -6.07
N LEU A 69 -18.06 4.01 -5.47
CA LEU A 69 -19.38 3.37 -5.40
C LEU A 69 -19.98 3.45 -3.99
N SER A 70 -19.99 4.67 -3.45
CA SER A 70 -20.48 5.00 -2.11
C SER A 70 -22.00 5.16 -2.00
N TYR A 71 -22.75 4.73 -3.02
CA TYR A 71 -24.22 4.82 -3.06
C TYR A 71 -24.90 4.26 -1.82
N TYR A 72 -24.33 3.21 -1.21
CA TYR A 72 -24.85 2.57 0.00
C TYR A 72 -25.10 3.54 1.15
N ALA A 73 -24.45 4.70 1.18
CA ALA A 73 -24.57 5.68 2.25
C ALA A 73 -25.81 6.57 2.11
N ILE A 74 -26.45 6.63 0.93
CA ILE A 74 -27.58 7.54 0.65
C ILE A 74 -28.69 7.45 1.71
N PRO A 75 -29.28 6.27 2.04
CA PRO A 75 -30.39 6.23 2.99
C PRO A 75 -29.98 6.66 4.40
N PHE A 76 -28.75 6.31 4.80
CA PHE A 76 -28.21 6.64 6.11
C PHE A 76 -27.94 8.15 6.24
N ILE A 77 -27.33 8.76 5.22
CA ILE A 77 -27.02 10.19 5.22
C ILE A 77 -28.30 11.03 5.11
N LEU A 78 -29.29 10.59 4.32
CA LEU A 78 -30.59 11.26 4.28
C LEU A 78 -31.29 11.21 5.65
N LEU A 79 -31.20 10.09 6.36
CA LEU A 79 -31.68 9.99 7.73
C LEU A 79 -30.94 10.96 8.66
N LEU A 80 -29.62 11.07 8.53
CA LEU A 80 -28.82 12.04 9.29
C LEU A 80 -29.19 13.48 8.96
N ALA A 81 -29.37 13.82 7.69
CA ALA A 81 -29.79 15.14 7.24
C ALA A 81 -31.17 15.51 7.83
N LEU A 82 -32.12 14.57 7.81
CA LEU A 82 -33.43 14.75 8.40
C LEU A 82 -33.32 15.01 9.91
N VAL A 83 -32.58 14.19 10.65
CA VAL A 83 -32.41 14.39 12.10
C VAL A 83 -31.66 15.69 12.39
N LYS A 84 -30.62 16.02 11.61
CA LYS A 84 -29.87 17.28 11.72
C LYS A 84 -30.79 18.50 11.53
N SER A 85 -31.71 18.44 10.57
CA SER A 85 -32.69 19.51 10.33
C SER A 85 -33.66 19.74 11.50
N LEU A 86 -33.80 18.75 12.39
CA LEU A 86 -34.61 18.88 13.61
C LEU A 86 -33.77 19.42 14.78
N VAL A 87 -32.55 18.88 14.97
CA VAL A 87 -31.71 19.22 16.14
C VAL A 87 -30.79 20.43 15.94
N HIS A 88 -30.54 20.84 14.69
CA HIS A 88 -29.68 21.97 14.30
C HIS A 88 -28.26 21.96 14.88
N SER A 89 -27.76 20.81 15.34
CA SER A 89 -26.44 20.67 15.98
C SER A 89 -25.78 19.34 15.62
N PRO A 90 -24.58 19.36 15.01
CA PRO A 90 -23.80 18.14 14.78
C PRO A 90 -23.44 17.40 16.08
N THR A 91 -23.12 18.13 17.15
CA THR A 91 -22.82 17.55 18.48
C THR A 91 -24.00 16.71 18.98
N ILE A 92 -25.21 17.28 18.98
CA ILE A 92 -26.42 16.58 19.42
C ILE A 92 -26.72 15.39 18.50
N LEU A 93 -26.52 15.55 17.19
CA LEU A 93 -26.71 14.47 16.22
C LEU A 93 -25.80 13.27 16.49
N ILE A 94 -24.51 13.52 16.74
CA ILE A 94 -23.53 12.47 17.09
C ILE A 94 -23.96 11.76 18.38
N SER A 95 -24.23 12.52 19.45
CA SER A 95 -24.66 11.96 20.74
C SER A 95 -25.95 11.15 20.62
N LEU A 96 -26.92 11.61 19.83
CA LEU A 96 -28.18 10.90 19.59
C LEU A 96 -27.93 9.55 18.91
N PHE A 97 -27.15 9.51 17.83
CA PHE A 97 -26.88 8.26 17.11
C PHE A 97 -26.03 7.28 17.92
N HIS A 98 -25.03 7.76 18.66
CA HIS A 98 -24.27 6.91 19.57
C HIS A 98 -25.15 6.40 20.73
N GLY A 99 -26.03 7.23 21.27
CA GLY A 99 -26.99 6.84 22.30
C GLY A 99 -27.96 5.77 21.78
N LEU A 100 -28.46 5.91 20.56
CA LEU A 100 -29.25 4.88 19.88
C LEU A 100 -28.46 3.58 19.72
N ASN A 101 -27.22 3.64 19.24
CA ASN A 101 -26.39 2.44 19.04
C ASN A 101 -26.18 1.67 20.36
N MET A 102 -25.86 2.35 21.46
CA MET A 102 -25.67 1.69 22.75
C MET A 102 -26.98 1.12 23.32
N SER A 103 -28.04 1.92 23.33
CA SER A 103 -29.32 1.54 23.92
C SER A 103 -30.06 0.45 23.12
N LEU A 104 -29.98 0.50 21.79
CA LEU A 104 -30.54 -0.52 20.90
C LEU A 104 -29.72 -1.82 20.95
N GLY A 105 -28.39 -1.75 21.11
CA GLY A 105 -27.55 -2.93 21.33
C GLY A 105 -27.94 -3.65 22.62
N PHE A 106 -28.02 -2.90 23.72
CA PHE A 106 -28.49 -3.37 25.02
C PHE A 106 -29.86 -4.06 24.94
N ILE A 107 -30.87 -3.36 24.43
CA ILE A 107 -32.25 -3.88 24.42
C ILE A 107 -32.40 -5.07 23.47
N SER A 108 -31.67 -5.09 22.35
CA SER A 108 -31.74 -6.19 21.40
C SER A 108 -31.14 -7.47 21.99
N CYS A 109 -29.97 -7.38 22.64
CA CYS A 109 -29.39 -8.51 23.36
C CYS A 109 -30.30 -9.01 24.50
N TYR A 110 -30.89 -8.09 25.27
CA TYR A 110 -31.89 -8.44 26.29
C TYR A 110 -33.06 -9.23 25.68
N LEU A 111 -33.61 -8.76 24.55
CA LEU A 111 -34.74 -9.40 23.86
C LEU A 111 -34.37 -10.78 23.29
N VAL A 112 -33.16 -10.93 22.71
CA VAL A 112 -32.66 -12.22 22.23
C VAL A 112 -32.59 -13.23 23.37
N VAL A 113 -31.91 -12.89 24.46
CA VAL A 113 -31.71 -13.81 25.59
C VAL A 113 -33.05 -14.17 26.24
N LYS A 114 -33.93 -13.18 26.42
CA LYS A 114 -35.27 -13.38 26.98
C LYS A 114 -36.12 -14.31 26.12
N GLU A 115 -36.12 -14.14 24.81
CA GLU A 115 -36.87 -14.99 23.87
C GLU A 115 -36.31 -16.43 23.85
N LEU A 116 -34.98 -16.59 23.89
CA LEU A 116 -34.32 -17.90 23.92
C LEU A 116 -34.60 -18.66 25.22
N LEU A 117 -34.72 -17.96 26.35
CA LEU A 117 -35.02 -18.52 27.67
C LEU A 117 -36.51 -18.79 27.91
N LYS A 118 -37.39 -18.29 27.04
CA LYS A 118 -38.84 -18.46 27.18
C LYS A 118 -39.21 -19.95 27.09
N ARG A 119 -39.71 -20.49 28.21
CA ARG A 119 -40.27 -21.86 28.32
C ARG A 119 -41.77 -21.83 27.98
N GLU A 120 -42.30 -22.98 27.53
CA GLU A 120 -43.71 -23.12 27.18
C GLU A 120 -44.62 -23.24 28.43
N GLU A 121 -44.06 -23.63 29.58
CA GLU A 121 -44.77 -23.72 30.86
C GLU A 121 -44.36 -22.58 31.81
N ASP A 122 -45.31 -21.68 32.10
CA ASP A 122 -45.15 -20.44 32.88
C ASP A 122 -45.02 -20.70 34.39
N ALA A 123 -43.82 -21.05 34.86
CA ALA A 123 -43.50 -20.96 36.28
C ALA A 123 -43.12 -19.50 36.64
N ARG A 124 -44.07 -18.72 37.22
CA ARG A 124 -43.86 -17.31 37.63
C ARG A 124 -42.57 -17.05 38.44
N LYS A 125 -42.06 -18.03 39.19
CA LYS A 125 -40.80 -17.91 39.97
C LYS A 125 -39.55 -17.83 39.09
N GLU A 126 -39.58 -18.37 37.87
CA GLU A 126 -38.44 -18.33 36.93
C GLU A 126 -38.35 -16.99 36.19
N GLN A 127 -39.46 -16.24 36.09
CA GLN A 127 -39.49 -14.98 35.35
C GLN A 127 -38.49 -13.95 35.88
N VAL A 128 -38.36 -13.81 37.20
CA VAL A 128 -37.40 -12.86 37.80
C VAL A 128 -35.96 -13.18 37.39
N ILE A 129 -35.62 -14.46 37.31
CA ILE A 129 -34.28 -14.94 36.95
C ILE A 129 -34.02 -14.71 35.47
N ILE A 130 -35.00 -15.00 34.62
CA ILE A 130 -34.92 -14.75 33.17
C ILE A 130 -34.73 -13.25 32.90
N GLU A 131 -35.50 -12.38 33.57
CA GLU A 131 -35.36 -10.93 33.45
C GLU A 131 -33.96 -10.47 33.89
N ALA A 132 -33.49 -10.91 35.06
CA ALA A 132 -32.16 -10.54 35.56
C ALA A 132 -31.03 -11.02 34.65
N ALA A 133 -31.07 -12.28 34.19
CA ALA A 133 -30.08 -12.84 33.28
C ALA A 133 -30.07 -12.11 31.94
N SER A 134 -31.24 -11.74 31.40
CA SER A 134 -31.36 -11.00 30.14
C SER A 134 -30.84 -9.57 30.27
N ILE A 135 -31.12 -8.88 31.39
CA ILE A 135 -30.60 -7.53 31.65
C ILE A 135 -29.08 -7.57 31.77
N LEU A 136 -28.53 -8.51 32.55
CA LEU A 136 -27.08 -8.64 32.72
C LEU A 136 -26.37 -9.01 31.42
N ALA A 137 -26.98 -9.82 30.55
CA ALA A 137 -26.44 -10.10 29.22
C ALA A 137 -26.42 -8.85 28.34
N GLY A 138 -27.51 -8.08 28.31
CA GLY A 138 -27.54 -6.79 27.59
C GLY A 138 -26.46 -5.82 28.11
N LEU A 139 -26.29 -5.73 29.43
CA LEU A 139 -25.23 -4.91 30.03
C LEU A 139 -23.84 -5.42 29.63
N PHE A 140 -23.59 -6.74 29.69
CA PHE A 140 -22.32 -7.32 29.25
C PHE A 140 -21.98 -6.96 27.80
N TYR A 141 -22.96 -7.03 26.89
CA TYR A 141 -22.76 -6.68 25.48
C TYR A 141 -22.38 -5.21 25.28
N THR A 142 -22.87 -4.32 26.14
CA THR A 142 -22.66 -2.87 26.01
C THR A 142 -21.40 -2.40 26.75
N PHE A 143 -21.10 -3.04 27.89
CA PHE A 143 -20.16 -2.56 28.91
C PHE A 143 -18.99 -3.52 29.18
N SER A 144 -18.80 -4.53 28.34
CA SER A 144 -17.56 -5.31 28.34
C SER A 144 -16.39 -4.51 27.73
N PRO A 145 -15.12 -4.84 28.02
CA PRO A 145 -14.01 -4.04 27.53
C PRO A 145 -13.83 -4.07 26.01
N ILE A 146 -14.24 -5.14 25.32
CA ILE A 146 -14.24 -5.20 23.84
C ILE A 146 -15.01 -4.02 23.24
N PRO A 147 -16.34 -3.90 23.38
CA PRO A 147 -17.12 -2.81 22.77
C PRO A 147 -16.67 -1.43 23.26
N ILE A 148 -16.27 -1.31 24.54
CA ILE A 148 -15.75 -0.06 25.10
C ILE A 148 -14.59 0.44 24.26
N GLY A 149 -13.54 -0.38 24.06
CA GLY A 149 -12.32 0.05 23.35
C GLY A 149 -12.54 0.57 21.92
N TRP A 150 -13.60 0.15 21.24
CA TRP A 150 -13.91 0.58 19.87
C TRP A 150 -14.53 1.98 19.78
N TRP A 151 -15.03 2.56 20.88
CA TRP A 151 -15.60 3.91 20.88
C TRP A 151 -14.56 5.02 20.74
N GLY A 152 -13.26 4.74 20.93
CA GLY A 152 -12.21 5.73 20.68
C GLY A 152 -11.99 6.07 19.20
N TYR A 153 -12.45 5.20 18.28
CA TYR A 153 -12.30 5.36 16.83
C TYR A 153 -13.53 4.79 16.09
N PRO A 154 -14.70 5.43 16.21
CA PRO A 154 -15.92 4.86 15.66
C PRO A 154 -15.89 4.88 14.12
N LEU A 155 -16.15 3.73 13.53
CA LEU A 155 -16.23 3.54 12.07
C LEU A 155 -17.68 3.64 11.59
N LEU A 156 -17.88 3.87 10.29
CA LEU A 156 -19.22 3.89 9.68
C LEU A 156 -19.99 2.57 9.91
N THR A 157 -19.26 1.46 10.02
CA THR A 157 -19.80 0.11 10.28
C THR A 157 -20.07 -0.17 11.76
N MET A 158 -19.78 0.77 12.67
CA MET A 158 -19.98 0.58 14.12
C MET A 158 -21.45 0.43 14.51
N ASN A 159 -22.37 0.81 13.63
CA ASN A 159 -23.81 0.52 13.79
C ASN A 159 -24.11 -0.98 13.98
N LEU A 160 -23.19 -1.87 13.59
CA LEU A 160 -23.29 -3.30 13.84
C LEU A 160 -23.42 -3.70 15.31
N ILE A 161 -22.98 -2.84 16.24
CA ILE A 161 -23.19 -3.04 17.68
C ILE A 161 -24.68 -3.29 17.95
N PHE A 162 -25.59 -2.51 17.38
CA PHE A 162 -27.02 -2.78 17.58
C PHE A 162 -27.65 -3.56 16.45
N LEU A 163 -27.18 -3.40 15.20
CA LEU A 163 -27.80 -4.06 14.05
C LEU A 163 -27.69 -5.58 14.13
N ASN A 164 -26.55 -6.12 14.55
CA ASN A 164 -26.37 -7.57 14.68
C ASN A 164 -27.38 -8.20 15.64
N PRO A 165 -27.47 -7.78 16.92
CA PRO A 165 -28.46 -8.35 17.83
C PRO A 165 -29.90 -8.00 17.45
N LEU A 166 -30.18 -6.81 16.91
CA LEU A 166 -31.53 -6.42 16.50
C LEU A 166 -32.03 -7.31 15.35
N LEU A 167 -31.24 -7.45 14.29
CA LEU A 167 -31.61 -8.28 13.14
C LEU A 167 -31.67 -9.76 13.53
N PHE A 168 -30.77 -10.22 14.39
CA PHE A 168 -30.87 -11.56 14.97
C PHE A 168 -32.21 -11.75 15.70
N PHE A 169 -32.63 -10.80 16.54
CA PHE A 169 -33.90 -10.87 17.26
C PHE A 169 -35.09 -10.90 16.29
N LEU A 170 -35.12 -10.02 15.29
CA LEU A 170 -36.19 -9.98 14.29
C LEU A 170 -36.27 -11.29 13.50
N LEU A 171 -35.13 -11.81 13.06
CA LEU A 171 -35.08 -13.11 12.37
C LEU A 171 -35.48 -14.25 13.30
N LEU A 172 -35.03 -14.28 14.56
CA LEU A 172 -35.46 -15.25 15.57
C LEU A 172 -36.99 -15.26 15.71
N ARG A 173 -37.61 -14.07 15.84
CA ARG A 173 -39.06 -13.95 15.90
C ARG A 173 -39.74 -14.37 14.61
N PHE A 174 -39.17 -14.07 13.45
CA PHE A 174 -39.64 -14.57 12.15
C PHE A 174 -39.63 -16.10 12.08
N PHE A 175 -38.51 -16.76 12.42
CA PHE A 175 -38.39 -18.22 12.40
C PHE A 175 -39.32 -18.90 13.40
N LEU A 176 -39.50 -18.32 14.59
CA LEU A 176 -40.40 -18.88 15.60
C LEU A 176 -41.87 -18.68 15.21
N THR A 177 -42.28 -17.47 14.81
CA THR A 177 -43.69 -17.13 14.59
C THR A 177 -44.17 -17.34 13.16
N ASN A 178 -43.26 -17.55 12.21
CA ASN A 178 -43.54 -17.57 10.77
C ASN A 178 -44.22 -16.26 10.27
N SER A 179 -44.11 -15.16 11.03
CA SER A 179 -44.73 -13.87 10.72
C SER A 179 -43.82 -13.01 9.85
N ILE A 180 -44.26 -12.72 8.63
CA ILE A 180 -43.48 -11.96 7.62
C ILE A 180 -43.16 -10.52 8.05
N HIS A 181 -43.93 -9.94 8.98
CA HIS A 181 -43.73 -8.58 9.48
C HIS A 181 -42.35 -8.37 10.08
N PHE A 182 -41.82 -9.37 10.80
CA PHE A 182 -40.48 -9.28 11.37
C PHE A 182 -39.40 -9.27 10.29
N LEU A 183 -39.63 -9.99 9.18
CA LEU A 183 -38.75 -9.97 8.01
C LEU A 183 -38.81 -8.62 7.30
N PHE A 184 -40.00 -8.05 7.10
CA PHE A 184 -40.14 -6.71 6.51
C PHE A 184 -39.54 -5.61 7.37
N LEU A 185 -39.70 -5.70 8.70
CA LEU A 185 -39.04 -4.78 9.63
C LEU A 185 -37.51 -4.92 9.56
N ALA A 186 -36.99 -6.15 9.46
CA ALA A 186 -35.57 -6.38 9.26
C ALA A 186 -35.07 -5.74 7.95
N LEU A 187 -35.78 -5.91 6.84
CA LEU A 187 -35.45 -5.30 5.54
C LEU A 187 -35.50 -3.76 5.58
N LEU A 188 -36.45 -3.18 6.31
CA LEU A 188 -36.51 -1.73 6.49
C LEU A 188 -35.28 -1.21 7.25
N VAL A 189 -34.88 -1.92 8.31
CA VAL A 189 -33.67 -1.59 9.08
C VAL A 189 -32.42 -1.74 8.20
N THR A 190 -32.31 -2.79 7.39
CA THR A 190 -31.14 -2.96 6.52
C THR A 190 -31.03 -1.82 5.51
N PHE A 191 -32.15 -1.32 4.97
CA PHE A 191 -32.16 -0.19 4.03
C PHE A 191 -31.56 1.10 4.63
N PHE A 192 -32.02 1.54 5.80
CA PHE A 192 -31.48 2.76 6.45
C PHE A 192 -30.02 2.62 6.89
N PHE A 193 -29.58 1.39 7.16
CA PHE A 193 -28.22 1.07 7.56
C PHE A 193 -27.45 0.34 6.46
N ALA A 194 -27.76 0.63 5.20
CA ALA A 194 -27.15 0.05 4.02
C ALA A 194 -25.60 0.05 3.99
N PRO A 195 -24.86 1.00 4.61
CA PRO A 195 -23.40 0.89 4.71
C PRO A 195 -22.90 -0.44 5.28
N ASN A 196 -23.63 -1.03 6.23
CA ASN A 196 -23.28 -2.29 6.89
C ASN A 196 -23.53 -3.53 6.02
N PHE A 197 -24.22 -3.35 4.88
CA PHE A 197 -24.59 -4.39 3.91
C PHE A 197 -23.92 -4.16 2.54
N SER A 198 -22.95 -3.25 2.49
CA SER A 198 -22.20 -2.87 1.29
C SER A 198 -20.86 -3.58 1.20
N PHE A 199 -20.09 -3.34 0.13
CA PHE A 199 -18.71 -3.77 0.01
C PHE A 199 -17.82 -3.40 1.23
N ILE A 200 -18.01 -2.22 1.83
CA ILE A 200 -17.24 -1.79 3.02
C ILE A 200 -17.71 -2.50 4.30
N GLY A 201 -19.01 -2.81 4.39
CA GLY A 201 -19.58 -3.60 5.48
C GLY A 201 -19.37 -5.11 5.35
N ALA A 202 -18.87 -5.57 4.19
CA ALA A 202 -18.77 -6.99 3.85
C ALA A 202 -18.01 -7.84 4.88
N PRO A 203 -16.82 -7.45 5.39
CA PRO A 203 -16.08 -8.32 6.31
C PRO A 203 -16.92 -8.65 7.56
N THR A 204 -17.50 -7.63 8.16
CA THR A 204 -18.33 -7.78 9.35
C THR A 204 -19.67 -8.45 9.07
N PHE A 205 -20.28 -8.20 7.91
CA PHE A 205 -21.50 -8.88 7.47
C PHE A 205 -21.26 -10.39 7.35
N PHE A 206 -20.21 -10.79 6.64
CA PHE A 206 -19.83 -12.20 6.44
C PHE A 206 -19.30 -12.86 7.72
N ALA A 207 -18.77 -12.10 8.68
CA ALA A 207 -18.44 -12.63 9.99
C ALA A 207 -19.69 -13.00 10.82
N PHE A 208 -20.76 -12.21 10.75
CA PHE A 208 -21.92 -12.38 11.62
C PHE A 208 -23.04 -13.21 11.00
N PHE A 209 -23.59 -12.78 9.87
CA PHE A 209 -24.89 -13.27 9.38
C PHE A 209 -24.90 -14.74 8.95
N PRO A 210 -23.85 -15.28 8.29
CA PRO A 210 -23.82 -16.72 7.98
C PRO A 210 -23.91 -17.59 9.24
N LEU A 211 -23.19 -17.23 10.31
CA LEU A 211 -23.22 -17.93 11.58
C LEU A 211 -24.57 -17.74 12.31
N ALA A 212 -25.08 -16.51 12.35
CA ALA A 212 -26.37 -16.20 12.94
C ALA A 212 -27.52 -16.99 12.28
N VAL A 213 -27.58 -17.01 10.94
CA VAL A 213 -28.61 -17.74 10.20
C VAL A 213 -28.48 -19.24 10.44
N LEU A 214 -27.27 -19.81 10.39
CA LEU A 214 -27.05 -21.23 10.69
C LEU A 214 -27.50 -21.59 12.11
N PHE A 215 -27.16 -20.76 13.10
CA PHE A 215 -27.63 -20.93 14.47
C PHE A 215 -29.15 -20.93 14.55
N LEU A 216 -29.82 -19.97 13.90
CA LEU A 216 -31.29 -19.86 13.90
C LEU A 216 -31.96 -21.08 13.23
N LEU A 217 -31.40 -21.59 12.14
CA LEU A 217 -31.90 -22.80 11.47
C LEU A 217 -31.78 -24.03 12.37
N LEU A 218 -30.61 -24.23 13.00
CA LEU A 218 -30.35 -25.34 13.93
C LEU A 218 -31.23 -25.24 15.19
N TYR A 219 -31.40 -24.03 15.73
CA TYR A 219 -32.27 -23.78 16.87
C TYR A 219 -33.74 -24.07 16.53
N THR A 220 -34.23 -23.53 15.42
CA THR A 220 -35.64 -23.64 15.02
C THR A 220 -36.02 -25.08 14.68
N LYS A 221 -35.20 -25.76 13.86
CA LYS A 221 -35.45 -27.14 13.43
C LYS A 221 -35.07 -28.17 14.51
N GLY A 222 -33.90 -28.03 15.14
CA GLY A 222 -33.34 -29.03 16.04
C GLY A 222 -33.82 -28.93 17.49
N ILE A 223 -34.11 -27.72 17.99
CA ILE A 223 -34.49 -27.49 19.39
C ILE A 223 -35.98 -27.19 19.51
N LYS A 224 -36.48 -26.21 18.76
CA LYS A 224 -37.90 -25.82 18.80
C LYS A 224 -38.80 -26.69 17.91
N LYS A 225 -38.21 -27.54 17.06
CA LYS A 225 -38.91 -28.45 16.14
C LYS A 225 -39.97 -27.76 15.28
N ARG A 226 -39.75 -26.50 14.89
CA ARG A 226 -40.65 -25.74 14.02
C ARG A 226 -40.20 -25.86 12.56
N PRO A 227 -41.14 -25.86 11.59
CA PRO A 227 -40.79 -25.90 10.18
C PRO A 227 -40.08 -24.61 9.75
N ILE A 228 -39.08 -24.74 8.88
CA ILE A 228 -38.36 -23.60 8.31
C ILE A 228 -39.20 -23.01 7.17
N PRO A 229 -39.54 -21.71 7.19
CA PRO A 229 -40.38 -21.10 6.15
C PRO A 229 -39.57 -20.75 4.88
N ILE A 230 -39.06 -21.76 4.17
CA ILE A 230 -38.12 -21.63 3.04
C ILE A 230 -38.61 -20.66 1.97
N VAL A 231 -39.90 -20.74 1.58
CA VAL A 231 -40.48 -19.85 0.57
C VAL A 231 -40.42 -18.37 1.00
N LYS A 232 -40.75 -18.08 2.26
CA LYS A 232 -40.68 -16.71 2.79
C LYS A 232 -39.24 -16.22 2.94
N ILE A 233 -38.30 -17.12 3.25
CA ILE A 233 -36.86 -16.79 3.26
C ILE A 233 -36.40 -16.41 1.85
N ALA A 234 -36.76 -17.20 0.83
CA ALA A 234 -36.43 -16.89 -0.56
C ALA A 234 -37.01 -15.53 -1.00
N ILE A 235 -38.27 -15.24 -0.65
CA ILE A 235 -38.88 -13.92 -0.87
C ILE A 235 -38.11 -12.81 -0.14
N GLY A 236 -37.75 -13.03 1.12
CA GLY A 236 -36.97 -12.07 1.91
C GLY A 236 -35.60 -11.78 1.31
N LEU A 237 -34.88 -12.81 0.85
CA LEU A 237 -33.59 -12.67 0.18
C LEU A 237 -33.72 -11.93 -1.14
N LEU A 238 -34.74 -12.24 -1.94
CA LEU A 238 -35.01 -11.52 -3.18
C LEU A 238 -35.30 -10.04 -2.89
N LEU A 239 -36.17 -9.74 -1.93
CA LEU A 239 -36.47 -8.36 -1.53
C LEU A 239 -35.25 -7.64 -0.96
N PHE A 240 -34.41 -8.32 -0.17
CA PHE A 240 -33.14 -7.77 0.30
C PHE A 240 -32.26 -7.32 -0.87
N ILE A 241 -32.07 -8.19 -1.86
CA ILE A 241 -31.28 -7.87 -3.06
C ILE A 241 -31.88 -6.68 -3.83
N ILE A 242 -33.21 -6.67 -4.03
CA ILE A 242 -33.88 -5.61 -4.79
C ILE A 242 -33.84 -4.28 -4.04
N ILE A 243 -34.10 -4.25 -2.72
CA ILE A 243 -34.03 -3.05 -1.87
C ILE A 243 -32.60 -2.48 -1.83
N HIS A 244 -31.60 -3.34 -1.92
CA HIS A 244 -30.19 -2.94 -1.95
C HIS A 244 -29.59 -2.82 -3.37
N ALA A 245 -30.40 -3.01 -4.42
CA ALA A 245 -29.91 -3.00 -5.81
C ALA A 245 -29.21 -1.68 -6.18
N PHE A 246 -29.66 -0.54 -5.64
CA PHE A 246 -29.06 0.78 -5.86
C PHE A 246 -27.55 0.81 -5.64
N HIS A 247 -27.03 0.07 -4.65
CA HIS A 247 -25.58 0.01 -4.39
C HIS A 247 -24.96 -1.34 -4.73
N LEU A 248 -25.68 -2.46 -4.53
CA LEU A 248 -25.13 -3.79 -4.79
C LEU A 248 -24.89 -4.03 -6.28
N PHE A 249 -25.78 -3.58 -7.17
CA PHE A 249 -25.61 -3.85 -8.61
C PHE A 249 -24.38 -3.14 -9.19
N PRO A 250 -24.16 -1.82 -8.94
CA PRO A 250 -22.91 -1.17 -9.33
C PRO A 250 -21.66 -1.84 -8.73
N GLN A 251 -21.69 -2.23 -7.45
CA GLN A 251 -20.56 -2.87 -6.78
C GLN A 251 -20.25 -4.25 -7.36
N ILE A 252 -21.25 -5.09 -7.57
CA ILE A 252 -21.11 -6.41 -8.21
C ILE A 252 -20.58 -6.24 -9.64
N ALA A 253 -21.13 -5.29 -10.40
CA ALA A 253 -20.63 -5.00 -11.75
C ALA A 253 -19.15 -4.60 -11.72
N SER A 254 -18.72 -3.78 -10.75
CA SER A 254 -17.31 -3.44 -10.56
C SER A 254 -16.47 -4.68 -10.23
N ILE A 255 -16.89 -5.50 -9.27
CA ILE A 255 -16.17 -6.74 -8.89
C ILE A 255 -16.01 -7.69 -10.07
N LEU A 256 -17.01 -7.78 -10.96
CA LEU A 256 -16.97 -8.62 -12.15
C LEU A 256 -16.20 -8.00 -13.33
N THR A 257 -15.92 -6.69 -13.28
CA THR A 257 -15.13 -6.00 -14.31
C THR A 257 -13.65 -6.21 -14.03
N SER A 258 -13.00 -7.02 -14.88
CA SER A 258 -11.54 -7.26 -14.81
C SER A 258 -10.78 -5.93 -14.82
N GLY A 259 -9.74 -5.82 -13.99
CA GLY A 259 -8.92 -4.61 -13.90
C GLY A 259 -9.49 -3.48 -13.04
N SER A 260 -10.77 -3.52 -12.64
CA SER A 260 -11.30 -2.53 -11.71
C SER A 260 -10.63 -2.64 -10.34
N ALA A 261 -10.58 -1.54 -9.57
CA ALA A 261 -10.01 -1.53 -8.23
C ALA A 261 -10.66 -2.58 -7.30
N ALA A 262 -11.98 -2.74 -7.37
CA ALA A 262 -12.71 -3.74 -6.58
C ALA A 262 -12.35 -5.19 -7.00
N ASN A 263 -12.19 -5.43 -8.30
CA ASN A 263 -11.77 -6.74 -8.83
C ASN A 263 -10.33 -7.07 -8.41
N GLN A 264 -9.40 -6.13 -8.57
CA GLN A 264 -7.99 -6.30 -8.19
C GLN A 264 -7.83 -6.52 -6.67
N ALA A 265 -8.59 -5.79 -5.84
CA ALA A 265 -8.59 -5.99 -4.40
C ALA A 265 -9.07 -7.39 -3.97
N LEU A 266 -10.07 -7.95 -4.69
CA LEU A 266 -10.71 -9.23 -4.34
C LEU A 266 -9.99 -10.44 -4.94
N PHE A 267 -9.58 -10.33 -6.20
CA PHE A 267 -9.06 -11.44 -7.00
C PHE A 267 -7.56 -11.35 -7.28
N GLY A 268 -6.98 -10.14 -7.27
CA GLY A 268 -5.57 -9.89 -7.56
C GLY A 268 -4.62 -10.47 -6.51
N ALA A 269 -3.42 -10.88 -6.95
CA ALA A 269 -2.39 -11.45 -6.08
C ALA A 269 -1.93 -10.44 -5.01
N PHE A 270 -1.82 -9.17 -5.39
CA PHE A 270 -1.46 -8.08 -4.49
C PHE A 270 -2.48 -7.92 -3.34
N GLY A 271 -3.78 -7.84 -3.65
CA GLY A 271 -4.84 -7.75 -2.63
C GLY A 271 -4.88 -8.95 -1.70
N LYS A 272 -4.65 -10.17 -2.22
CA LYS A 272 -4.69 -11.41 -1.45
C LYS A 272 -3.47 -11.61 -0.55
N PHE A 273 -2.27 -11.54 -1.12
CA PHE A 273 -1.05 -11.95 -0.43
C PHE A 273 -0.34 -10.78 0.23
N GLU A 274 -0.13 -9.69 -0.51
CA GLU A 274 0.61 -8.52 -0.02
C GLU A 274 -0.19 -7.77 1.04
N TRP A 275 -1.44 -7.42 0.74
CA TRP A 275 -2.27 -6.67 1.68
C TRP A 275 -3.04 -7.57 2.66
N GLY A 276 -3.46 -8.75 2.22
CA GLY A 276 -4.23 -9.68 3.03
C GLY A 276 -3.35 -10.50 3.97
N LEU A 277 -2.62 -11.46 3.40
CA LEU A 277 -1.90 -12.47 4.16
C LEU A 277 -0.73 -11.89 4.98
N LYS A 278 0.09 -10.99 4.42
CA LYS A 278 1.21 -10.40 5.18
C LYS A 278 0.71 -9.62 6.40
N TYR A 279 -0.36 -8.85 6.25
CA TYR A 279 -0.97 -8.14 7.37
C TYR A 279 -1.50 -9.11 8.45
N PHE A 280 -2.17 -10.19 8.04
CA PHE A 280 -2.61 -11.24 8.96
C PHE A 280 -1.42 -11.89 9.70
N LEU A 281 -0.36 -12.27 8.98
CA LEU A 281 0.83 -12.89 9.58
C LEU A 281 1.54 -11.95 10.57
N GLY A 282 1.54 -10.64 10.32
CA GLY A 282 2.10 -9.64 11.22
C GLY A 282 1.28 -9.40 12.50
N THR A 283 -0.05 -9.56 12.43
CA THR A 283 -0.96 -9.24 13.55
C THR A 283 -1.38 -10.45 14.37
N ALA A 284 -1.58 -11.61 13.74
CA ALA A 284 -2.12 -12.80 14.38
C ALA A 284 -1.30 -13.33 15.58
N PRO A 285 0.05 -13.29 15.59
CA PRO A 285 0.84 -13.70 16.75
C PRO A 285 0.62 -12.87 18.01
N ILE A 286 0.15 -11.62 17.86
CA ILE A 286 -0.05 -10.66 18.97
C ILE A 286 -1.40 -10.90 19.67
N ILE A 287 -2.36 -11.54 18.98
CA ILE A 287 -3.70 -11.79 19.50
C ILE A 287 -3.69 -12.98 20.47
N LYS A 288 -4.14 -12.73 21.71
CA LYS A 288 -4.16 -13.72 22.80
C LYS A 288 -5.57 -14.24 23.06
N VAL A 289 -5.70 -15.57 23.11
CA VAL A 289 -6.95 -16.25 23.47
C VAL A 289 -7.41 -15.88 24.88
N SER A 290 -6.48 -15.78 25.83
CA SER A 290 -6.77 -15.39 27.22
C SER A 290 -7.40 -14.00 27.31
N ASN A 291 -6.88 -13.03 26.55
CA ASN A 291 -7.45 -11.68 26.50
C ASN A 291 -8.87 -11.70 25.92
N SER A 292 -9.11 -12.51 24.87
CA SER A 292 -10.46 -12.64 24.31
C SER A 292 -11.44 -13.23 25.33
N LEU A 293 -11.05 -14.31 26.03
CA LEU A 293 -11.86 -14.94 27.08
C LEU A 293 -12.18 -14.01 28.25
N LEU A 294 -11.26 -13.11 28.61
CA LEU A 294 -11.51 -12.07 29.62
C LEU A 294 -12.24 -10.86 29.06
N SER A 295 -12.58 -10.86 27.77
CA SER A 295 -13.09 -9.71 27.02
C SER A 295 -12.16 -8.48 27.14
N ALA A 296 -10.87 -8.69 27.37
CA ALA A 296 -9.86 -7.66 27.53
C ALA A 296 -9.37 -7.14 26.16
N PRO A 297 -8.88 -5.89 26.08
CA PRO A 297 -8.26 -5.36 24.87
C PRO A 297 -7.09 -6.24 24.40
N GLN A 298 -6.97 -6.47 23.08
CA GLN A 298 -5.83 -7.17 22.50
C GLN A 298 -4.62 -6.28 22.30
N PHE A 299 -4.88 -4.99 22.02
CA PHE A 299 -3.86 -3.98 21.84
C PHE A 299 -3.89 -3.06 23.06
N GLY A 300 -2.77 -2.93 23.76
CA GLY A 300 -2.66 -2.13 24.96
C GLY A 300 -2.47 -2.94 26.24
N LYS A 301 -2.21 -2.22 27.35
CA LYS A 301 -2.08 -2.84 28.66
C LYS A 301 -3.48 -3.20 29.17
N PRO A 302 -3.71 -4.43 29.68
CA PRO A 302 -4.96 -4.74 30.33
C PRO A 302 -5.15 -3.81 31.52
N GLU A 303 -6.33 -3.23 31.63
CA GLU A 303 -6.72 -2.38 32.75
C GLU A 303 -6.72 -3.17 34.06
N PHE A 304 -6.57 -2.48 35.20
CA PHE A 304 -6.46 -3.13 36.51
C PHE A 304 -7.66 -4.03 36.87
N TYR A 305 -8.83 -3.79 36.26
CA TYR A 305 -10.05 -4.56 36.45
C TYR A 305 -10.19 -5.77 35.51
N ALA A 306 -9.33 -5.91 34.49
CA ALA A 306 -9.42 -7.01 33.53
C ALA A 306 -9.41 -8.42 34.17
N PRO A 307 -8.65 -8.69 35.26
CA PRO A 307 -8.72 -9.99 35.95
C PRO A 307 -10.10 -10.30 36.53
N ALA A 308 -10.89 -9.30 36.93
CA ALA A 308 -12.22 -9.53 37.50
C ALA A 308 -13.21 -10.11 36.47
N PHE A 309 -12.93 -9.96 35.17
CA PHE A 309 -13.73 -10.58 34.10
C PHE A 309 -13.58 -12.09 34.03
N ILE A 310 -12.67 -12.71 34.81
CA ILE A 310 -12.61 -14.17 34.98
C ILE A 310 -13.92 -14.77 35.51
N VAL A 311 -14.77 -13.94 36.14
CA VAL A 311 -16.11 -14.33 36.54
C VAL A 311 -16.95 -14.85 35.38
N PHE A 312 -16.80 -14.33 34.16
CA PHE A 312 -17.59 -14.75 32.99
C PHE A 312 -17.16 -16.11 32.43
N PRO A 313 -15.85 -16.40 32.27
CA PRO A 313 -15.37 -17.76 32.05
C PRO A 313 -15.86 -18.76 33.09
N LEU A 314 -15.73 -18.45 34.37
CA LEU A 314 -16.19 -19.32 35.46
C LEU A 314 -17.71 -19.55 35.40
N LEU A 315 -18.48 -18.51 35.07
CA LEU A 315 -19.93 -18.59 34.92
C LEU A 315 -20.36 -19.59 33.86
N PHE A 316 -19.76 -19.57 32.66
CA PHE A 316 -20.17 -20.53 31.64
C PHE A 316 -19.64 -21.95 31.93
N VAL A 317 -18.51 -22.11 32.63
CA VAL A 317 -18.05 -23.42 33.11
C VAL A 317 -19.08 -24.01 34.08
N LEU A 318 -19.54 -23.23 35.07
CA LEU A 318 -20.64 -23.63 35.96
C LEU A 318 -21.93 -23.91 35.18
N GLY A 319 -22.20 -23.08 34.16
CA GLY A 319 -23.31 -23.30 33.23
C GLY A 319 -23.23 -24.64 32.51
N PHE A 320 -22.07 -25.09 32.02
CA PHE A 320 -21.89 -26.41 31.43
C PHE A 320 -22.10 -27.55 32.42
N LEU A 321 -21.59 -27.39 33.65
CA LEU A 321 -21.74 -28.40 34.70
C LEU A 321 -23.21 -28.61 35.09
N TRP A 322 -24.04 -27.56 35.00
CA TRP A 322 -25.43 -27.60 35.48
C TRP A 322 -26.50 -27.58 34.37
N ASN A 323 -26.17 -27.17 33.14
CA ASN A 323 -27.11 -27.08 32.02
C ASN A 323 -26.83 -28.15 30.97
N LYS A 324 -27.75 -29.12 30.85
CA LYS A 324 -27.70 -30.16 29.80
C LYS A 324 -28.61 -29.86 28.60
N SER A 325 -29.10 -28.63 28.46
CA SER A 325 -30.00 -28.28 27.36
C SER A 325 -29.26 -28.21 26.03
N ARG A 326 -29.94 -28.64 24.96
CA ARG A 326 -29.43 -28.56 23.59
C ARG A 326 -29.13 -27.13 23.14
N LEU A 327 -29.89 -26.15 23.66
CA LEU A 327 -29.67 -24.72 23.40
C LEU A 327 -28.35 -24.23 23.97
N TYR A 328 -28.02 -24.63 25.19
CA TYR A 328 -26.76 -24.27 25.82
C TYR A 328 -25.57 -24.83 25.01
N LEU A 329 -25.64 -26.11 24.63
CA LEU A 329 -24.63 -26.76 23.78
C LEU A 329 -24.49 -26.09 22.40
N LEU A 330 -25.60 -25.78 21.74
CA LEU A 330 -25.58 -25.10 20.44
C LEU A 330 -24.90 -23.73 20.55
N THR A 331 -25.26 -22.94 21.57
CA THR A 331 -24.68 -21.61 21.80
C THR A 331 -23.19 -21.70 22.10
N ALA A 332 -22.79 -22.68 22.91
CA ALA A 332 -21.40 -22.98 23.21
C ALA A 332 -20.58 -23.31 21.96
N ILE A 333 -21.10 -24.14 21.05
CA ILE A 333 -20.41 -24.47 19.79
C ILE A 333 -20.15 -23.21 18.97
N PHE A 334 -21.14 -22.34 18.82
CA PHE A 334 -20.97 -21.08 18.08
C PHE A 334 -20.04 -20.09 18.78
N PHE A 335 -20.05 -20.06 20.11
CA PHE A 335 -19.04 -19.33 20.89
C PHE A 335 -17.62 -19.83 20.60
N PHE A 336 -17.37 -21.14 20.61
CA PHE A 336 -16.03 -21.67 20.32
C PHE A 336 -15.60 -21.46 18.86
N ILE A 337 -16.53 -21.57 17.90
CA ILE A 337 -16.25 -21.24 16.48
C ILE A 337 -15.82 -19.78 16.36
N THR A 338 -16.57 -18.85 16.96
CA THR A 338 -16.25 -17.41 16.89
C THR A 338 -15.01 -17.05 17.71
N LEU A 339 -14.74 -17.73 18.83
CA LEU A 339 -13.48 -17.61 19.57
C LEU A 339 -12.29 -18.02 18.71
N PHE A 340 -12.40 -19.12 17.96
CA PHE A 340 -11.37 -19.53 16.99
C PHE A 340 -11.17 -18.46 15.91
N LEU A 341 -12.25 -17.94 15.32
CA LEU A 341 -12.16 -16.99 14.21
C LEU A 341 -11.62 -15.61 14.64
N VAL A 342 -11.91 -15.16 15.86
CA VAL A 342 -11.43 -13.89 16.40
C VAL A 342 -10.00 -13.95 16.94
N THR A 343 -9.48 -15.15 17.23
CA THR A 343 -8.12 -15.33 17.77
C THR A 343 -7.14 -15.89 16.75
N ALA A 344 -7.58 -16.73 15.80
CA ALA A 344 -6.83 -17.49 14.80
C ALA A 344 -5.72 -18.42 15.34
N ASN A 345 -5.06 -18.04 16.44
CA ASN A 345 -3.88 -18.63 17.04
C ASN A 345 -4.21 -19.49 18.28
N ILE A 346 -5.27 -20.30 18.21
CA ILE A 346 -5.55 -21.30 19.27
C ILE A 346 -4.62 -22.49 19.15
N THR A 347 -4.35 -22.95 17.92
CA THR A 347 -3.47 -24.08 17.62
C THR A 347 -2.69 -23.82 16.34
N THR A 348 -1.53 -24.46 16.18
CA THR A 348 -0.74 -24.39 14.94
C THR A 348 -1.52 -24.86 13.71
N ILE A 349 -2.39 -25.86 13.88
CA ILE A 349 -3.26 -26.37 12.81
C ILE A 349 -4.31 -25.32 12.44
N GLY A 350 -4.96 -24.73 13.44
CA GLY A 350 -5.95 -23.68 13.23
C GLY A 350 -5.36 -22.44 12.56
N PHE A 351 -4.16 -22.03 12.96
CA PHE A 351 -3.44 -20.94 12.32
C PHE A 351 -3.15 -21.24 10.84
N LYS A 352 -2.65 -22.44 10.52
CA LYS A 352 -2.41 -22.87 9.12
C LYS A 352 -3.70 -22.95 8.31
N LEU A 353 -4.80 -23.42 8.91
CA LEU A 353 -6.10 -23.41 8.26
C LEU A 353 -6.55 -21.99 7.90
N TYR A 354 -6.32 -21.02 8.80
CA TYR A 354 -6.61 -19.62 8.54
C TYR A 354 -5.75 -19.05 7.40
N VAL A 355 -4.45 -19.39 7.37
CA VAL A 355 -3.55 -19.03 6.26
C VAL A 355 -4.03 -19.61 4.92
N LEU A 356 -4.44 -20.88 4.91
CA LEU A 356 -4.99 -21.52 3.70
C LEU A 356 -6.26 -20.85 3.20
N ALA A 357 -7.09 -20.32 4.11
CA ALA A 357 -8.32 -19.64 3.73
C ALA A 357 -8.07 -18.36 2.90
N PHE A 358 -6.89 -17.72 2.96
CA PHE A 358 -6.52 -16.60 2.07
C PHE A 358 -6.44 -16.97 0.59
N GLN A 359 -6.42 -18.27 0.25
CA GLN A 359 -6.54 -18.73 -1.13
C GLN A 359 -7.99 -18.62 -1.65
N LEU A 360 -8.99 -18.57 -0.76
CA LEU A 360 -10.38 -18.36 -1.14
C LEU A 360 -10.58 -16.90 -1.54
N PRO A 361 -11.11 -16.63 -2.76
CA PRO A 361 -11.42 -15.28 -3.19
C PRO A 361 -12.29 -14.54 -2.17
N GLY A 362 -11.88 -13.33 -1.80
CA GLY A 362 -12.57 -12.49 -0.83
C GLY A 362 -12.28 -12.78 0.64
N PHE A 363 -11.61 -13.88 0.99
CA PHE A 363 -11.23 -14.10 2.39
C PHE A 363 -10.17 -13.09 2.88
N SER A 364 -9.42 -12.46 1.97
CA SER A 364 -8.50 -11.36 2.27
C SER A 364 -9.17 -10.17 2.96
N MET A 365 -10.49 -10.05 2.85
CA MET A 365 -11.26 -9.05 3.59
C MET A 365 -11.11 -9.24 5.11
N PHE A 366 -10.78 -10.45 5.58
CA PHE A 366 -10.52 -10.78 6.99
C PHE A 366 -9.10 -10.49 7.47
N ARG A 367 -8.33 -9.64 6.76
CA ARG A 367 -6.96 -9.28 7.19
C ARG A 367 -6.91 -8.67 8.59
N VAL A 368 -7.94 -7.90 8.99
CA VAL A 368 -8.11 -7.36 10.35
C VAL A 368 -9.07 -8.26 11.14
N PHE A 369 -8.78 -9.56 11.15
CA PHE A 369 -9.70 -10.60 11.64
C PHE A 369 -10.22 -10.31 13.05
N TYR A 370 -9.37 -9.90 13.99
CA TYR A 370 -9.79 -9.63 15.37
C TYR A 370 -10.93 -8.61 15.42
N GLY A 371 -10.79 -7.46 14.73
CA GLY A 371 -11.83 -6.43 14.74
C GLY A 371 -13.10 -6.82 14.00
N GLN A 372 -12.96 -7.58 12.92
CA GLN A 372 -14.10 -7.96 12.08
C GLN A 372 -14.92 -9.11 12.68
N TRP A 373 -14.27 -10.05 13.36
CA TRP A 373 -14.93 -11.15 14.09
C TRP A 373 -15.36 -10.76 15.51
N ALA A 374 -14.83 -9.66 16.08
CA ALA A 374 -15.12 -9.22 17.44
C ALA A 374 -16.62 -9.11 17.73
N TRP A 375 -17.41 -8.55 16.81
CA TRP A 375 -18.85 -8.37 17.02
C TRP A 375 -19.63 -9.69 17.01
N ALA A 376 -19.23 -10.64 16.18
CA ALA A 376 -19.82 -11.97 16.16
C ALA A 376 -19.47 -12.77 17.42
N TYR A 377 -18.19 -12.72 17.81
CA TYR A 377 -17.70 -13.30 19.05
C TYR A 377 -18.44 -12.73 20.27
N LEU A 378 -18.48 -11.40 20.41
CA LEU A 378 -19.12 -10.73 21.53
C LEU A 378 -20.61 -11.07 21.64
N PHE A 379 -21.30 -11.16 20.51
CA PHE A 379 -22.71 -11.55 20.48
C PHE A 379 -22.93 -12.97 21.02
N PHE A 380 -22.24 -13.99 20.47
CA PHE A 380 -22.41 -15.36 20.96
C PHE A 380 -21.91 -15.55 22.38
N TYR A 381 -20.88 -14.81 22.79
CA TYR A 381 -20.43 -14.79 24.17
C TYR A 381 -21.50 -14.23 25.12
N THR A 382 -22.14 -13.13 24.72
CA THR A 382 -23.26 -12.53 25.46
C THR A 382 -24.42 -13.51 25.63
N VAL A 383 -24.83 -14.18 24.54
CA VAL A 383 -25.93 -15.15 24.60
C VAL A 383 -25.58 -16.31 25.53
N LEU A 384 -24.34 -16.83 25.46
CA LEU A 384 -23.87 -17.90 26.33
C LEU A 384 -23.89 -17.48 27.82
N ILE A 385 -23.41 -16.26 28.13
CA ILE A 385 -23.46 -15.70 29.49
C ILE A 385 -24.90 -15.57 29.99
N GLY A 386 -25.82 -15.09 29.16
CA GLY A 386 -27.24 -14.99 29.51
C GLY A 386 -27.84 -16.35 29.88
N LEU A 387 -27.55 -17.39 29.08
CA LEU A 387 -27.99 -18.76 29.37
C LEU A 387 -27.32 -19.34 30.62
N ALA A 388 -26.03 -19.04 30.84
CA ALA A 388 -25.28 -19.49 32.02
C ALA A 388 -25.84 -18.86 33.29
N LEU A 389 -26.10 -17.55 33.30
CA LEU A 389 -26.72 -16.83 34.41
C LEU A 389 -28.12 -17.38 34.73
N ALA A 390 -28.94 -17.64 33.72
CA ALA A 390 -30.25 -18.25 33.93
C ALA A 390 -30.19 -19.66 34.55
N THR A 391 -29.06 -20.36 34.38
CA THR A 391 -28.81 -21.69 34.97
C THR A 391 -28.24 -21.58 36.40
N VAL A 392 -27.31 -20.65 36.61
CA VAL A 392 -26.53 -20.49 37.85
C VAL A 392 -27.32 -19.76 38.93
N LEU A 393 -27.98 -18.64 38.59
CA LEU A 393 -28.71 -17.82 39.57
C LEU A 393 -29.78 -18.59 40.38
N PRO A 394 -30.57 -19.53 39.81
CA PRO A 394 -31.51 -20.36 40.58
C PRO A 394 -30.83 -21.21 41.66
N LYS A 395 -29.57 -21.62 41.44
CA LYS A 395 -28.80 -22.49 42.34
C LYS A 395 -28.18 -21.73 43.52
N ILE A 396 -28.11 -20.41 43.42
CA ILE A 396 -27.54 -19.54 44.46
C ILE A 396 -28.66 -19.10 45.43
N LYS A 397 -28.34 -19.05 46.74
CA LYS A 397 -29.24 -18.55 47.78
C LYS A 397 -29.65 -17.10 47.48
N LYS A 398 -30.88 -16.71 47.86
CA LYS A 398 -31.47 -15.40 47.51
C LYS A 398 -30.55 -14.19 47.82
N MET A 399 -29.93 -14.14 49.00
CA MET A 399 -29.03 -13.02 49.37
C MET A 399 -27.73 -13.02 48.55
N GLN A 400 -27.08 -14.19 48.44
CA GLN A 400 -25.87 -14.35 47.61
C GLN A 400 -26.15 -14.01 46.14
N ARG A 401 -27.35 -14.30 45.64
CA ARG A 401 -27.78 -13.93 44.28
C ARG A 401 -27.80 -12.42 44.10
N TYR A 402 -28.37 -11.66 45.04
CA TYR A 402 -28.37 -10.21 44.95
C TYR A 402 -26.97 -9.62 45.06
N LEU A 403 -26.13 -10.16 45.95
CA LEU A 403 -24.72 -9.76 46.05
C LEU A 403 -23.96 -10.03 44.75
N PHE A 404 -24.19 -11.19 44.14
CA PHE A 404 -23.55 -11.57 42.87
C PHE A 404 -24.00 -10.68 41.71
N ILE A 405 -25.32 -10.43 41.59
CA ILE A 405 -25.86 -9.48 40.59
C ILE A 405 -25.29 -8.09 40.83
N GLY A 406 -25.27 -7.62 42.08
CA GLY A 406 -24.70 -6.32 42.46
C GLY A 406 -23.21 -6.22 42.10
N PHE A 407 -22.43 -7.26 42.38
CA PHE A 407 -21.01 -7.35 41.99
C PHE A 407 -20.82 -7.21 40.48
N ILE A 408 -21.59 -7.93 39.66
CA ILE A 408 -21.51 -7.83 38.19
C ILE A 408 -21.89 -6.43 37.71
N VAL A 409 -22.95 -5.83 38.27
CA VAL A 409 -23.37 -4.47 37.91
C VAL A 409 -22.30 -3.45 38.28
N ILE A 410 -21.71 -3.54 39.48
CA ILE A 410 -20.60 -2.69 39.91
C ILE A 410 -19.40 -2.87 38.98
N LEU A 411 -19.09 -4.11 38.60
CA LEU A 411 -18.02 -4.41 37.65
C LEU A 411 -18.25 -3.69 36.32
N PHE A 412 -19.45 -3.79 35.74
CA PHE A 412 -19.78 -3.08 34.49
C PHE A 412 -19.71 -1.57 34.61
N ILE A 413 -20.17 -0.99 35.72
CA ILE A 413 -20.08 0.46 35.95
C ILE A 413 -18.62 0.88 36.06
N ALA A 414 -17.81 0.15 36.84
CA ALA A 414 -16.40 0.43 37.05
C ALA A 414 -15.61 0.35 35.73
N THR A 415 -15.85 -0.67 34.91
CA THR A 415 -15.14 -0.83 33.62
C THR A 415 -15.60 0.15 32.56
N SER A 416 -16.87 0.56 32.62
CA SER A 416 -17.45 1.50 31.66
C SER A 416 -17.26 2.94 32.08
N TRP A 417 -16.70 3.21 33.25
CA TRP A 417 -16.52 4.57 33.73
C TRP A 417 -15.75 5.47 32.74
N PRO A 418 -14.66 5.02 32.07
CA PRO A 418 -14.01 5.81 31.03
C PRO A 418 -14.92 6.13 29.83
N LEU A 419 -15.83 5.22 29.48
CA LEU A 419 -16.85 5.46 28.45
C LEU A 419 -17.93 6.41 28.95
N ILE A 420 -18.47 6.20 30.15
CA ILE A 420 -19.54 7.03 30.75
C ILE A 420 -19.07 8.47 30.94
N SER A 421 -17.82 8.67 31.37
CA SER A 421 -17.22 9.98 31.57
C SER A 421 -16.75 10.67 30.29
N GLY A 422 -16.83 10.02 29.12
CA GLY A 422 -16.31 10.55 27.85
C GLY A 422 -14.79 10.57 27.73
N LYS A 423 -14.04 10.10 28.74
CA LYS A 423 -12.57 10.06 28.72
C LYS A 423 -12.04 9.21 27.57
N LEU A 424 -12.76 8.15 27.19
CA LEU A 424 -12.33 7.27 26.12
C LEU A 424 -12.47 7.90 24.73
N THR A 425 -13.46 8.77 24.53
CA THR A 425 -13.69 9.46 23.26
C THR A 425 -12.78 10.68 23.11
N ASP A 426 -12.39 11.32 24.22
CA ASP A 426 -11.41 12.42 24.28
C ASP A 426 -9.98 11.92 23.99
N THR A 427 -9.79 11.34 22.81
CA THR A 427 -8.51 10.80 22.33
C THR A 427 -7.61 11.93 21.84
N THR A 428 -6.31 11.70 21.96
CA THR A 428 -5.30 12.54 21.32
C THR A 428 -4.89 11.91 20.00
N HIS A 429 -4.68 12.72 18.97
CA HIS A 429 -4.18 12.24 17.69
C HIS A 429 -2.85 11.51 17.85
N TRP A 430 -2.72 10.36 17.20
CA TRP A 430 -1.49 9.56 17.26
C TRP A 430 -0.31 10.37 16.71
N GLN A 431 0.80 10.38 17.47
CA GLN A 431 2.05 11.08 17.16
C GLN A 431 1.95 12.61 17.20
N SER A 432 0.86 13.15 17.75
CA SER A 432 0.75 14.57 18.10
C SER A 432 1.28 14.84 19.52
N LYS A 433 1.59 16.10 19.84
CA LYS A 433 1.94 16.55 21.21
C LYS A 433 0.69 16.77 22.08
N GLY A 434 -0.15 15.75 22.20
CA GLY A 434 -1.36 15.77 23.04
C GLY A 434 -2.53 16.57 22.45
N ILE A 435 -2.61 16.67 21.11
CA ILE A 435 -3.68 17.40 20.44
C ILE A 435 -4.94 16.54 20.43
N LYS A 436 -6.04 17.10 20.95
CA LYS A 436 -7.34 16.43 21.04
C LYS A 436 -7.99 16.23 19.66
N SER A 437 -8.77 15.17 19.54
CA SER A 437 -9.55 14.81 18.34
C SER A 437 -10.91 15.49 18.24
N HIS A 438 -11.52 15.83 19.38
CA HIS A 438 -12.79 16.55 19.44
C HIS A 438 -12.62 18.00 19.00
N VAL A 439 -12.99 18.29 17.76
CA VAL A 439 -12.75 19.58 17.13
C VAL A 439 -14.03 20.44 17.13
N LYS A 440 -13.88 21.73 17.43
CA LYS A 440 -14.86 22.76 17.08
C LYS A 440 -14.36 23.46 15.82
N MET A 441 -15.07 23.34 14.70
CA MET A 441 -14.61 23.87 13.40
C MET A 441 -14.39 25.38 13.47
N ASP A 442 -13.35 25.87 12.78
CA ASP A 442 -13.04 27.29 12.64
C ASP A 442 -14.03 27.93 11.65
N PRO A 443 -14.84 28.93 12.05
CA PRO A 443 -15.78 29.61 11.16
C PRO A 443 -15.11 30.23 9.93
N ALA A 444 -13.87 30.72 10.05
CA ALA A 444 -13.13 31.26 8.90
C ALA A 444 -12.84 30.16 7.85
N TYR A 445 -12.73 28.91 8.29
CA TYR A 445 -12.57 27.78 7.38
C TYR A 445 -13.91 27.38 6.72
N GLU A 446 -15.05 27.61 7.38
CA GLU A 446 -16.36 27.43 6.73
C GLU A 446 -16.54 28.40 5.55
N ASP A 447 -16.05 29.64 5.70
CA ASP A 447 -16.01 30.63 4.62
C ASP A 447 -15.10 30.19 3.46
N VAL A 448 -13.96 29.53 3.77
CA VAL A 448 -13.10 28.91 2.74
C VAL A 448 -13.88 27.87 1.96
N LEU A 449 -14.56 26.93 2.62
CA LEU A 449 -15.35 25.90 1.95
C LEU A 449 -16.47 26.50 1.08
N ALA A 450 -17.14 27.54 1.55
CA ALA A 450 -18.15 28.27 0.78
C ALA A 450 -17.54 28.93 -0.48
N TYR A 451 -16.38 29.58 -0.34
CA TYR A 451 -15.70 30.20 -1.46
C TYR A 451 -15.19 29.18 -2.48
N LEU A 452 -14.61 28.07 -2.04
CA LEU A 452 -14.15 27.00 -2.93
C LEU A 452 -15.30 26.41 -3.76
N ARG A 453 -16.51 26.29 -3.19
CA ARG A 453 -17.70 25.91 -3.98
C ARG A 453 -18.04 26.92 -5.07
N SER A 454 -17.78 28.21 -4.85
CA SER A 454 -18.08 29.29 -5.80
C SER A 454 -17.06 29.50 -6.91
N LEU A 455 -15.92 28.79 -6.90
CA LEU A 455 -14.87 28.97 -7.91
C LEU A 455 -15.40 28.70 -9.33
N PRO A 456 -15.15 29.59 -10.30
CA PRO A 456 -15.78 29.52 -11.62
C PRO A 456 -15.16 28.45 -12.52
N VAL A 457 -13.85 28.21 -12.40
CA VAL A 457 -13.14 27.22 -13.22
C VAL A 457 -13.19 25.86 -12.54
N ASP A 458 -13.53 24.83 -13.30
CA ASP A 458 -13.41 23.42 -12.92
C ASP A 458 -11.94 22.97 -12.97
N GLY A 459 -11.16 23.49 -12.03
CA GLY A 459 -9.76 23.15 -11.83
C GLY A 459 -9.55 22.51 -10.46
N LYS A 460 -8.58 21.61 -10.37
CA LYS A 460 -8.26 20.90 -9.13
C LYS A 460 -7.46 21.78 -8.18
N ILE A 461 -7.52 21.42 -6.90
CA ILE A 461 -6.89 22.15 -5.79
C ILE A 461 -5.70 21.33 -5.29
N LEU A 462 -4.56 21.96 -5.11
CA LEU A 462 -3.44 21.42 -4.36
C LEU A 462 -3.43 22.02 -2.97
N SER A 463 -3.34 21.19 -1.93
CA SER A 463 -3.32 21.69 -0.55
C SER A 463 -1.94 21.61 0.07
N PHE A 464 -1.52 22.73 0.64
CA PHE A 464 -0.32 22.85 1.43
C PHE A 464 -0.63 23.14 2.90
N PRO A 465 0.14 22.54 3.83
CA PRO A 465 1.23 21.60 3.59
C PRO A 465 0.74 20.20 3.16
N LEU A 466 1.48 19.56 2.25
CA LEU A 466 1.20 18.19 1.80
C LEU A 466 1.50 17.20 2.92
N ASN A 467 0.85 16.03 2.90
CA ASN A 467 1.10 14.94 3.86
C ASN A 467 1.27 13.57 3.21
N ASP A 468 1.53 12.56 4.03
CA ASP A 468 1.85 11.19 3.61
C ASP A 468 0.61 10.36 3.21
N HIS A 469 -0.56 10.58 3.83
CA HIS A 469 -1.64 9.58 3.93
C HIS A 469 -3.03 10.02 3.44
N GLY A 470 -3.17 11.17 2.81
CA GLY A 470 -4.47 11.65 2.31
C GLY A 470 -5.32 12.38 3.35
N TYR A 471 -4.74 12.70 4.50
CA TYR A 471 -5.47 13.40 5.55
C TYR A 471 -5.44 14.91 5.33
N GLN A 472 -6.30 15.63 6.03
CA GLN A 472 -6.25 17.06 6.14
C GLN A 472 -6.18 17.37 7.63
N VAL A 473 -5.26 18.27 8.00
CA VAL A 473 -5.12 18.74 9.37
C VAL A 473 -5.66 20.17 9.45
N LEU A 474 -6.66 20.39 10.29
CA LEU A 474 -7.25 21.71 10.49
C LEU A 474 -7.34 21.99 11.99
N LYS A 475 -6.81 23.13 12.44
CA LYS A 475 -6.97 23.58 13.82
C LYS A 475 -8.43 23.97 14.06
N GLY A 476 -9.00 23.49 15.15
CA GLY A 476 -10.29 23.95 15.66
C GLY A 476 -10.17 25.13 16.63
N GLU A 477 -11.27 25.82 16.89
CA GLU A 477 -11.33 26.94 17.84
C GLU A 477 -10.97 26.54 19.27
N ASN A 478 -11.15 25.27 19.64
CA ASN A 478 -10.92 24.73 20.98
C ASN A 478 -9.50 24.17 21.20
N ASN A 479 -8.50 24.57 20.41
CA ASN A 479 -7.12 24.03 20.42
C ASN A 479 -7.06 22.49 20.22
N ALA A 480 -8.09 21.94 19.59
CA ALA A 480 -8.07 20.60 19.03
C ALA A 480 -7.81 20.67 17.53
N ALA A 481 -7.81 19.53 16.85
CA ALA A 481 -7.72 19.51 15.40
C ALA A 481 -8.60 18.45 14.77
N TYR A 482 -9.06 18.74 13.56
CA TYR A 482 -9.51 17.75 12.62
C TYR A 482 -8.29 17.07 12.00
N VAL A 483 -8.26 15.73 12.01
CA VAL A 483 -7.32 14.90 11.23
C VAL A 483 -8.13 13.78 10.59
N GLY A 484 -8.30 13.84 9.28
CA GLY A 484 -9.09 12.87 8.52
C GLY A 484 -9.15 13.23 7.05
N PRO A 485 -9.95 12.53 6.22
CA PRO A 485 -10.05 12.81 4.79
C PRO A 485 -10.39 14.26 4.48
N SER A 486 -10.05 14.71 3.28
CA SER A 486 -10.28 16.09 2.85
C SER A 486 -11.70 16.63 3.13
N THR A 487 -11.81 17.78 3.79
CA THR A 487 -13.09 18.51 3.87
C THR A 487 -13.44 19.23 2.57
N ILE A 488 -12.46 19.60 1.73
CA ILE A 488 -12.70 20.25 0.44
C ILE A 488 -13.38 19.26 -0.52
N THR A 489 -12.87 18.04 -0.62
CA THR A 489 -13.44 16.91 -1.35
C THR A 489 -14.81 16.55 -0.82
N TYR A 490 -14.95 16.35 0.50
CA TYR A 490 -16.16 15.78 1.07
C TYR A 490 -17.27 16.81 1.38
N VAL A 491 -16.95 18.10 1.49
CA VAL A 491 -17.92 19.16 1.86
C VAL A 491 -18.01 20.25 0.80
N ALA A 492 -16.90 20.63 0.15
CA ALA A 492 -16.93 21.60 -0.95
C ALA A 492 -17.14 20.97 -2.34
N ALA A 493 -17.11 19.63 -2.45
CA ALA A 493 -17.25 18.90 -3.72
C ALA A 493 -16.25 19.38 -4.80
N ARG A 494 -15.00 19.62 -4.39
CA ARG A 494 -13.90 20.00 -5.28
C ARG A 494 -12.81 18.93 -5.27
N ASN A 495 -12.18 18.72 -6.42
CA ASN A 495 -11.09 17.77 -6.56
C ASN A 495 -9.83 18.32 -5.87
N GLU A 496 -9.30 17.60 -4.88
CA GLU A 496 -8.13 18.04 -4.10
C GLU A 496 -7.01 16.99 -4.12
N PHE A 497 -5.78 17.47 -4.24
CA PHE A 497 -4.56 16.75 -3.87
C PHE A 497 -4.07 17.28 -2.52
N ASN A 498 -4.26 16.51 -1.45
CA ASN A 498 -3.77 16.88 -0.11
C ASN A 498 -2.58 16.03 0.35
N SER A 499 -2.22 14.99 -0.40
CA SER A 499 -1.15 14.07 -0.05
C SER A 499 -0.35 13.57 -1.23
N VAL A 500 0.87 13.11 -0.94
CA VAL A 500 1.75 12.50 -1.94
C VAL A 500 1.14 11.23 -2.53
N ALA A 501 0.41 10.45 -1.73
CA ALA A 501 -0.25 9.23 -2.17
C ALA A 501 -1.34 9.48 -3.24
N GLU A 502 -1.99 10.64 -3.22
CA GLU A 502 -3.03 10.99 -4.19
C GLU A 502 -2.50 11.32 -5.58
N PHE A 503 -1.19 11.53 -5.73
CA PHE A 503 -0.55 11.75 -7.03
C PHE A 503 -0.31 10.46 -7.82
N GLY A 504 -0.58 9.30 -7.22
CA GLY A 504 -0.36 8.00 -7.87
C GLY A 504 1.09 7.88 -8.34
N ASP A 505 1.27 7.56 -9.61
CA ASP A 505 2.59 7.34 -10.20
C ASP A 505 3.45 8.62 -10.27
N PHE A 506 2.85 9.82 -10.16
CA PHE A 506 3.60 11.10 -10.11
C PHE A 506 4.17 11.43 -8.73
N GLY A 507 3.82 10.66 -7.69
CA GLY A 507 4.19 10.99 -6.30
C GLY A 507 5.69 11.12 -6.09
N LEU A 508 6.48 10.22 -6.68
CA LEU A 508 7.94 10.27 -6.57
C LEU A 508 8.52 11.49 -7.30
N SER A 509 8.05 11.79 -8.51
CA SER A 509 8.52 12.93 -9.30
C SER A 509 8.23 14.26 -8.59
N ILE A 510 7.09 14.37 -7.91
CA ILE A 510 6.76 15.55 -7.07
C ILE A 510 7.69 15.67 -5.88
N LEU A 511 7.93 14.57 -5.16
CA LEU A 511 8.85 14.55 -4.02
C LEU A 511 10.26 14.98 -4.45
N THR A 512 10.77 14.41 -5.54
CA THR A 512 12.09 14.74 -6.10
C THR A 512 12.16 16.21 -6.54
N ALA A 513 11.19 16.68 -7.33
CA ALA A 513 11.16 18.07 -7.79
C ALA A 513 11.07 19.07 -6.62
N ALA A 514 10.32 18.75 -5.55
CA ALA A 514 10.25 19.59 -4.36
C ALA A 514 11.59 19.64 -3.61
N ARG A 515 12.24 18.48 -3.41
CA ARG A 515 13.54 18.35 -2.74
C ARG A 515 14.64 19.13 -3.47
N GLU A 516 14.70 18.98 -4.78
CA GLU A 516 15.69 19.62 -5.66
C GLU A 516 15.35 21.09 -5.95
N LYS A 517 14.18 21.57 -5.51
CA LYS A 517 13.64 22.90 -5.85
C LYS A 517 13.51 23.11 -7.37
N ASN A 518 13.25 22.04 -8.13
CA ASN A 518 12.96 22.12 -9.56
C ASN A 518 11.50 22.56 -9.77
N PHE A 519 11.25 23.86 -9.62
CA PHE A 519 9.93 24.46 -9.76
C PHE A 519 9.35 24.34 -11.17
N THR A 520 10.17 24.13 -12.20
CA THR A 520 9.71 23.91 -13.58
C THR A 520 9.01 22.56 -13.70
N THR A 521 9.70 21.47 -13.36
CA THR A 521 9.13 20.12 -13.33
C THR A 521 7.92 20.04 -12.40
N PHE A 522 7.98 20.69 -11.23
CA PHE A 522 6.85 20.73 -10.32
C PHE A 522 5.61 21.34 -10.99
N LYS A 523 5.74 22.52 -11.61
CA LYS A 523 4.63 23.19 -12.34
C LYS A 523 4.12 22.37 -13.52
N GLU A 524 4.99 21.68 -14.25
CA GLU A 524 4.60 20.80 -15.35
C GLU A 524 3.70 19.66 -14.86
N ILE A 525 4.06 19.03 -13.75
CA ILE A 525 3.22 18.01 -13.12
C ILE A 525 1.88 18.61 -12.69
N LEU A 526 1.86 19.79 -12.06
CA LEU A 526 0.61 20.47 -11.70
C LEU A 526 -0.28 20.74 -12.93
N THR A 527 0.35 21.19 -14.02
CA THR A 527 -0.31 21.50 -15.29
C THR A 527 -1.00 20.24 -15.84
N MET A 528 -0.27 19.12 -15.91
CA MET A 528 -0.77 17.83 -16.43
C MET A 528 -1.86 17.21 -15.56
N LEU A 529 -1.85 17.51 -14.26
CA LEU A 529 -2.87 17.06 -13.31
C LEU A 529 -4.10 17.97 -13.26
N ASN A 530 -4.17 19.00 -14.10
CA ASN A 530 -5.28 19.96 -14.16
C ASN A 530 -5.44 20.74 -12.83
N ILE A 531 -4.34 20.98 -12.11
CA ILE A 531 -4.34 21.78 -10.88
C ILE A 531 -4.33 23.27 -11.26
N LYS A 532 -5.37 23.99 -10.86
CA LYS A 532 -5.52 25.44 -11.10
C LYS A 532 -5.33 26.27 -9.83
N TYR A 533 -5.69 25.69 -8.68
CA TYR A 533 -5.71 26.41 -7.41
C TYR A 533 -4.81 25.75 -6.39
N ILE A 534 -4.27 26.57 -5.48
CA ILE A 534 -3.53 26.11 -4.31
C ILE A 534 -4.26 26.61 -3.06
N PHE A 535 -4.68 25.70 -2.18
CA PHE A 535 -5.13 26.03 -0.84
C PHE A 535 -3.95 25.93 0.12
N TYR A 536 -3.63 27.00 0.82
CA TYR A 536 -2.53 27.04 1.78
C TYR A 536 -3.06 27.34 3.19
N ASN A 537 -2.81 26.40 4.11
CA ASN A 537 -3.05 26.57 5.54
C ASN A 537 -1.73 26.96 6.23
N GLU A 538 -1.54 28.26 6.43
CA GLU A 538 -0.38 28.90 7.08
C GLU A 538 -0.38 28.70 8.61
N ASP A 539 -1.41 28.07 9.22
CA ASP A 539 -1.46 27.90 10.68
C ASP A 539 -0.31 27.02 11.19
N PRO A 540 0.65 27.56 11.98
CA PRO A 540 1.75 26.74 12.49
C PRO A 540 1.26 25.65 13.43
N PHE A 541 0.06 25.77 14.02
CA PHE A 541 -0.51 24.75 14.89
C PHE A 541 -0.64 23.40 14.20
N ILE A 542 -0.91 23.37 12.88
CA ILE A 542 -1.12 22.14 12.12
C ILE A 542 0.18 21.57 11.53
N TYR A 543 1.22 22.39 11.38
CA TYR A 543 2.47 22.04 10.71
C TYR A 543 3.67 22.65 11.42
N SER A 544 3.96 22.10 12.59
CA SER A 544 5.13 22.44 13.42
C SER A 544 5.32 21.34 14.48
N ASP A 545 5.73 21.75 15.67
CA ASP A 545 5.91 20.95 16.87
C ASP A 545 4.68 20.15 17.31
N ASN A 546 3.45 20.57 16.99
CA ASN A 546 2.25 19.84 17.45
C ASN A 546 2.04 18.51 16.74
N TYR A 547 2.57 18.39 15.52
CA TYR A 547 2.52 17.19 14.68
C TYR A 547 3.94 16.80 14.25
N PRO A 548 4.79 16.31 15.16
CA PRO A 548 6.17 15.95 14.86
C PRO A 548 6.29 14.71 13.95
N GLY A 549 5.27 13.83 13.95
CA GLY A 549 5.19 12.65 13.08
C GLY A 549 4.00 12.71 12.13
N LEU A 550 3.09 11.74 12.24
CA LEU A 550 1.87 11.63 11.44
C LEU A 550 1.08 12.96 11.43
N PRO A 551 0.63 13.46 10.26
CA PRO A 551 0.70 12.82 8.94
C PRO A 551 1.90 13.25 8.06
N TYR A 552 2.94 13.87 8.63
CA TYR A 552 4.03 14.52 7.88
C TYR A 552 5.40 13.83 8.04
N THR A 553 5.39 12.52 8.28
CA THR A 553 6.60 11.75 8.60
C THR A 553 7.58 11.68 7.42
N GLN A 554 7.09 11.44 6.20
CA GLN A 554 7.94 11.30 5.02
C GLN A 554 8.04 12.62 4.25
N VAL A 555 6.93 13.36 4.12
CA VAL A 555 6.90 14.61 3.33
C VAL A 555 7.90 15.66 3.83
N ARG A 556 8.20 15.72 5.13
CA ARG A 556 9.21 16.64 5.70
C ARG A 556 10.63 16.41 5.20
N ASP A 557 10.94 15.24 4.65
CA ASP A 557 12.25 14.96 4.05
C ASP A 557 12.38 15.52 2.62
N PHE A 558 11.31 16.09 2.06
CA PHE A 558 11.26 16.57 0.67
C PHE A 558 10.70 18.00 0.54
N PHE A 559 9.77 18.38 1.40
CA PHE A 559 9.17 19.70 1.42
C PHE A 559 9.70 20.54 2.60
N PRO A 560 9.49 21.88 2.58
CA PRO A 560 9.89 22.74 3.69
C PRO A 560 9.32 22.24 5.04
N ASP A 561 10.12 22.29 6.09
CA ASP A 561 9.75 21.84 7.44
C ASP A 561 9.04 22.92 8.27
N THR A 562 8.95 24.14 7.75
CA THR A 562 8.35 25.33 8.38
C THR A 562 7.30 25.97 7.49
N GLN A 563 6.36 26.71 8.10
CA GLN A 563 5.33 27.44 7.35
C GLN A 563 5.96 28.56 6.50
N GLU A 564 6.95 29.27 7.03
CA GLU A 564 7.70 30.29 6.30
C GLU A 564 8.39 29.71 5.05
N GLY A 565 8.98 28.51 5.17
CA GLY A 565 9.56 27.80 4.04
C GLY A 565 8.52 27.40 2.99
N TYR A 566 7.30 26.99 3.41
CA TYR A 566 6.19 26.73 2.47
C TYR A 566 5.73 28.00 1.76
N LYS A 567 5.65 29.13 2.47
CA LYS A 567 5.30 30.42 1.87
C LYS A 567 6.29 30.83 0.79
N GLU A 568 7.59 30.65 1.04
CA GLU A 568 8.64 30.87 0.04
C GLU A 568 8.52 29.89 -1.14
N PHE A 569 8.28 28.60 -0.85
CA PHE A 569 8.07 27.57 -1.87
C PHE A 569 6.90 27.92 -2.81
N ILE A 570 5.75 28.31 -2.26
CA ILE A 570 4.56 28.73 -3.02
C ILE A 570 4.87 29.97 -3.84
N LYS A 571 5.58 30.96 -3.28
CA LYS A 571 6.00 32.16 -4.01
C LYS A 571 6.85 31.83 -5.24
N ASN A 572 7.77 30.87 -5.13
CA ASN A 572 8.63 30.43 -6.23
C ASN A 572 7.88 29.64 -7.33
N LEU A 573 6.66 29.17 -7.07
CA LEU A 573 5.79 28.63 -8.11
C LEU A 573 5.19 29.71 -9.03
N GLY A 574 5.35 31.01 -8.71
CA GLY A 574 4.84 32.10 -9.54
C GLY A 574 3.32 32.18 -9.56
N VAL A 575 2.66 31.78 -8.47
CA VAL A 575 1.19 31.82 -8.34
C VAL A 575 0.67 33.15 -7.81
N LYS A 576 -0.58 33.49 -8.13
CA LYS A 576 -1.25 34.72 -7.69
C LYS A 576 -2.21 34.43 -6.55
N GLU A 577 -2.09 35.14 -5.43
CA GLU A 577 -3.09 35.06 -4.36
C GLU A 577 -4.41 35.72 -4.83
N ILE A 578 -5.51 34.97 -4.77
CA ILE A 578 -6.85 35.45 -5.19
C ILE A 578 -7.76 35.72 -4.00
N LYS A 579 -7.54 35.06 -2.86
CA LYS A 579 -8.34 35.25 -1.65
C LYS A 579 -7.60 34.84 -0.39
N SER A 580 -7.76 35.61 0.67
CA SER A 580 -7.29 35.31 2.02
C SER A 580 -8.44 35.38 3.03
N PHE A 581 -8.45 34.45 3.99
CA PHE A 581 -9.40 34.37 5.10
C PHE A 581 -8.63 34.45 6.42
N GLY A 582 -8.53 35.67 6.94
CA GLY A 582 -7.65 35.96 8.07
C GLY A 582 -6.17 35.76 7.70
N TRP A 583 -5.37 35.35 8.67
CA TRP A 583 -3.92 35.11 8.51
C TRP A 583 -3.58 33.63 8.27
N LYS A 584 -4.58 32.74 8.31
CA LYS A 584 -4.37 31.29 8.29
C LYS A 584 -4.56 30.66 6.92
N TYR A 585 -5.56 31.12 6.16
CA TYR A 585 -6.03 30.41 4.98
C TYR A 585 -5.91 31.29 3.75
N HIS A 586 -5.18 30.79 2.76
CA HIS A 586 -4.87 31.51 1.53
C HIS A 586 -5.23 30.63 0.33
N ILE A 587 -5.75 31.26 -0.72
CA ILE A 587 -6.06 30.60 -1.99
C ILE A 587 -5.28 31.31 -3.08
N TYR A 588 -4.47 30.54 -3.78
CA TYR A 588 -3.69 30.99 -4.92
C TYR A 588 -4.22 30.35 -6.20
N GLU A 589 -3.92 31.00 -7.32
CA GLU A 589 -4.29 30.59 -8.67
C GLU A 589 -3.02 30.52 -9.53
N LEU A 590 -2.87 29.42 -10.29
CA LEU A 590 -1.84 29.28 -11.30
C LEU A 590 -2.18 30.12 -12.54
N ASP A 591 -1.16 30.65 -13.21
CA ASP A 591 -1.33 31.32 -14.50
C ASP A 591 -1.90 30.37 -15.57
N ASP A 592 -2.65 30.91 -16.52
CA ASP A 592 -3.29 30.15 -17.59
C ASP A 592 -2.27 29.41 -18.48
N THR A 593 -1.05 29.92 -18.61
CA THR A 593 0.05 29.22 -19.32
C THR A 593 0.53 27.94 -18.61
N SER A 594 0.25 27.83 -17.30
CA SER A 594 0.60 26.67 -16.48
C SER A 594 -0.63 25.83 -16.11
N TYR A 595 -1.70 25.94 -16.90
CA TYR A 595 -2.96 25.23 -16.66
C TYR A 595 -3.46 24.56 -17.95
N ILE A 596 -3.77 23.27 -17.87
CA ILE A 596 -4.50 22.55 -18.91
C ILE A 596 -5.93 22.33 -18.42
N PRO A 597 -6.97 22.66 -19.23
CA PRO A 597 -8.36 22.43 -18.86
C PRO A 597 -8.71 20.96 -18.59
N HIS A 598 -9.79 20.73 -17.86
CA HIS A 598 -10.21 19.38 -17.46
C HIS A 598 -10.57 18.49 -18.67
N VAL A 599 -11.18 19.09 -19.69
CA VAL A 599 -11.37 18.50 -21.02
C VAL A 599 -10.65 19.36 -22.03
N TYR A 600 -9.76 18.77 -22.82
CA TYR A 600 -9.01 19.48 -23.85
C TYR A 600 -8.75 18.60 -25.06
N MET A 601 -8.37 19.21 -26.19
CA MET A 601 -7.88 18.46 -27.34
C MET A 601 -6.37 18.45 -27.30
N ALA A 602 -5.79 17.26 -27.43
CA ALA A 602 -4.35 17.14 -27.55
C ALA A 602 -3.90 17.75 -28.87
N ASN A 603 -2.85 18.55 -28.80
CA ASN A 603 -2.20 19.13 -29.97
C ASN A 603 -1.29 18.13 -30.68
N GLU A 604 -0.72 17.22 -29.91
CA GLU A 604 0.17 16.17 -30.37
C GLU A 604 -0.13 14.88 -29.61
N ASN A 605 -0.19 13.76 -30.33
CA ASN A 605 -0.22 12.41 -29.78
C ASN A 605 1.18 11.83 -29.81
N VAL A 606 1.71 11.58 -28.63
CA VAL A 606 3.11 11.25 -28.46
C VAL A 606 3.20 9.86 -27.85
N TYR A 607 3.81 8.93 -28.57
CA TYR A 607 4.19 7.66 -27.97
C TYR A 607 5.57 7.78 -27.33
N TRP A 608 5.69 7.29 -26.10
CA TRP A 608 6.92 7.25 -25.33
C TRP A 608 7.10 5.87 -24.71
N ASN A 609 8.13 5.12 -25.09
CA ASN A 609 8.34 3.72 -24.65
C ASN A 609 8.84 3.56 -23.20
N ASP A 610 8.82 4.60 -22.38
CA ASP A 610 9.15 4.59 -20.95
C ASP A 610 7.91 5.01 -20.14
N LEU A 611 7.89 4.69 -18.86
CA LEU A 611 6.77 5.04 -17.99
C LEU A 611 6.68 6.57 -17.84
N VAL A 612 5.69 7.16 -18.50
CA VAL A 612 5.49 8.62 -18.57
C VAL A 612 5.37 9.23 -17.17
N ALA A 613 4.72 8.53 -16.25
CA ALA A 613 4.45 9.03 -14.92
C ALA A 613 5.71 9.19 -14.05
N VAL A 614 6.80 8.46 -14.35
CA VAL A 614 8.05 8.53 -13.57
C VAL A 614 8.92 9.71 -14.00
N ASN A 615 8.91 10.05 -15.30
CA ASN A 615 9.83 11.02 -15.90
C ASN A 615 9.12 11.98 -16.86
N LEU A 616 8.00 12.57 -16.41
CA LEU A 616 7.14 13.43 -17.25
C LEU A 616 7.87 14.64 -17.86
N HIS A 617 8.89 15.16 -17.18
CA HIS A 617 9.68 16.29 -17.66
C HIS A 617 10.36 15.99 -19.02
N ASN A 618 10.90 14.78 -19.19
CA ASN A 618 11.64 14.40 -20.40
C ASN A 618 10.82 14.50 -21.69
N PRO A 619 9.59 13.95 -21.80
CA PRO A 619 8.78 14.17 -22.99
C PRO A 619 8.30 15.63 -23.12
N LEU A 620 8.00 16.32 -22.01
CA LEU A 620 7.48 17.69 -22.05
C LEU A 620 8.52 18.74 -22.46
N SER A 621 9.82 18.50 -22.22
CA SER A 621 10.89 19.39 -22.69
C SER A 621 10.94 19.54 -24.22
N PHE A 622 10.32 18.62 -24.98
CA PHE A 622 10.18 18.71 -26.43
C PHE A 622 9.01 19.61 -26.90
N TYR A 623 8.17 20.08 -25.95
CA TYR A 623 6.97 20.87 -26.22
C TYR A 623 6.85 22.10 -25.28
N PRO A 624 7.86 23.00 -25.24
CA PRO A 624 7.89 24.11 -24.28
C PRO A 624 6.72 25.11 -24.45
N GLU A 625 6.23 25.29 -25.68
CA GLU A 625 5.19 26.27 -26.02
C GLU A 625 3.75 25.74 -25.88
N ASP A 626 3.55 24.42 -25.95
CA ASP A 626 2.21 23.83 -25.86
C ASP A 626 2.19 22.52 -25.09
N ARG A 627 1.70 22.59 -23.85
CA ARG A 627 1.68 21.46 -22.92
C ARG A 627 0.50 20.51 -23.11
N ARG A 628 -0.43 20.80 -24.03
CA ARG A 628 -1.60 19.94 -24.31
C ARG A 628 -1.19 18.72 -25.14
N VAL A 629 -0.32 17.89 -24.60
CA VAL A 629 0.17 16.67 -25.21
C VAL A 629 -0.61 15.46 -24.66
N ALA A 630 -0.83 14.48 -25.52
CA ALA A 630 -1.35 13.17 -25.16
C ALA A 630 -0.21 12.15 -25.19
N LEU A 631 0.36 11.84 -24.02
CA LEU A 631 1.47 10.91 -23.86
C LEU A 631 0.98 9.48 -23.64
N TYR A 632 1.43 8.54 -24.47
CA TYR A 632 1.08 7.12 -24.40
C TYR A 632 2.32 6.26 -24.16
N ASP A 633 2.21 5.26 -23.29
CA ASP A 633 3.31 4.34 -22.95
C ASP A 633 2.98 2.84 -23.13
N ASP A 634 1.80 2.51 -23.66
CA ASP A 634 1.42 1.12 -23.96
C ASP A 634 1.78 0.73 -25.40
N ILE A 635 2.75 -0.17 -25.53
CA ILE A 635 3.21 -0.71 -26.80
C ILE A 635 2.11 -1.40 -27.63
N ASN A 636 1.09 -1.98 -26.99
CA ASN A 636 -0.01 -2.62 -27.70
C ASN A 636 -0.90 -1.58 -28.38
N ILE A 637 -1.10 -0.44 -27.74
CA ILE A 637 -1.78 0.72 -28.33
C ILE A 637 -0.96 1.21 -29.52
N PHE A 638 0.35 1.40 -29.33
CA PHE A 638 1.25 1.83 -30.41
C PHE A 638 1.16 0.94 -31.65
N LYS A 639 1.29 -0.38 -31.46
CA LYS A 639 1.20 -1.35 -32.56
C LYS A 639 -0.14 -1.34 -33.28
N LYS A 640 -1.23 -1.14 -32.53
CA LYS A 640 -2.60 -1.20 -33.06
C LYS A 640 -3.00 0.09 -33.78
N TYR A 641 -2.52 1.24 -33.34
CA TYR A 641 -2.94 2.57 -33.80
C TYR A 641 -1.77 3.42 -34.29
N LYS A 642 -0.86 2.85 -35.07
CA LYS A 642 0.36 3.52 -35.56
C LYS A 642 0.11 4.91 -36.18
N THR A 643 -0.98 5.07 -36.93
CA THR A 643 -1.36 6.31 -37.60
C THR A 643 -1.93 7.39 -36.68
N MET A 644 -2.15 7.07 -35.40
CA MET A 644 -2.63 8.01 -34.38
C MET A 644 -1.50 8.89 -33.83
N PHE A 645 -0.25 8.43 -33.89
CA PHE A 645 0.88 9.10 -33.24
C PHE A 645 1.53 10.10 -34.20
N ASP A 646 1.58 11.35 -33.75
CA ASP A 646 2.21 12.46 -34.46
C ASP A 646 3.73 12.39 -34.28
N ASP A 647 4.17 12.07 -33.05
CA ASP A 647 5.57 11.86 -32.71
C ASP A 647 5.74 10.51 -31.96
N VAL A 648 6.88 9.86 -32.22
CA VAL A 648 7.24 8.57 -31.61
C VAL A 648 8.62 8.71 -31.01
N PHE A 649 8.70 8.55 -29.68
CA PHE A 649 9.94 8.60 -28.93
C PHE A 649 10.28 7.24 -28.37
N LEU A 650 11.49 6.80 -28.65
CA LEU A 650 12.04 5.56 -28.18
C LEU A 650 13.28 5.87 -27.35
N LYS A 651 13.16 5.78 -26.04
CA LYS A 651 14.29 5.77 -25.12
C LYS A 651 15.11 4.50 -25.36
N ALA A 652 16.40 4.68 -25.63
CA ALA A 652 17.33 3.58 -25.74
C ALA A 652 17.57 2.97 -24.36
N ARG A 653 17.54 1.65 -24.30
CA ARG A 653 17.82 0.88 -23.10
C ARG A 653 19.31 0.61 -23.03
N ASN A 654 19.93 0.99 -21.93
CA ASN A 654 21.29 0.55 -21.65
C ASN A 654 21.30 -0.98 -21.46
N THR A 655 22.03 -1.70 -22.31
CA THR A 655 22.14 -3.17 -22.27
C THR A 655 23.36 -3.65 -21.49
N SER A 656 24.13 -2.72 -20.91
CA SER A 656 25.22 -3.06 -20.02
C SER A 656 24.68 -3.73 -18.76
N THR A 657 25.18 -4.94 -18.51
CA THR A 657 24.82 -5.78 -17.37
C THR A 657 25.17 -5.15 -16.01
N ILE A 658 25.99 -4.10 -16.00
CA ILE A 658 26.41 -3.42 -14.77
C ILE A 658 25.29 -2.61 -14.12
N PHE A 659 24.40 -1.99 -14.90
CA PHE A 659 23.31 -1.18 -14.34
C PHE A 659 22.21 -2.06 -13.75
N ASP A 660 22.02 -3.26 -14.30
CA ASP A 660 21.09 -4.26 -13.76
C ASP A 660 21.52 -4.77 -12.37
N PHE A 661 22.83 -4.81 -12.08
CA PHE A 661 23.37 -5.19 -10.76
C PHE A 661 22.87 -4.27 -9.64
N PHE A 662 22.75 -2.98 -9.93
CA PHE A 662 22.41 -1.96 -8.94
C PHE A 662 20.91 -1.63 -8.88
N LYS A 663 20.18 -1.81 -9.98
CA LYS A 663 18.73 -1.54 -10.05
C LYS A 663 17.87 -2.54 -9.26
N LYS A 664 18.29 -3.80 -9.14
CA LYS A 664 17.56 -4.82 -8.37
C LYS A 664 18.43 -5.28 -7.20
N LYS A 665 18.28 -4.65 -6.04
CA LYS A 665 18.77 -5.24 -4.79
C LYS A 665 18.03 -6.55 -4.56
N LYS A 666 18.73 -7.67 -4.72
CA LYS A 666 18.17 -8.98 -4.42
C LYS A 666 17.89 -9.03 -2.92
N GLU A 667 16.62 -9.14 -2.56
CA GLU A 667 16.24 -9.31 -1.16
C GLU A 667 16.89 -10.59 -0.61
N ASP A 668 17.45 -10.53 0.59
CA ASP A 668 17.94 -11.71 1.30
C ASP A 668 16.74 -12.62 1.62
N LYS A 669 16.45 -13.56 0.72
CA LYS A 669 15.21 -14.38 0.79
C LYS A 669 15.29 -15.51 1.82
N PHE A 670 16.47 -15.83 2.36
CA PHE A 670 16.66 -17.00 3.19
C PHE A 670 17.30 -16.64 4.54
N VAL A 671 16.67 -17.13 5.62
CA VAL A 671 17.30 -17.21 6.93
C VAL A 671 18.48 -18.18 6.82
N SER A 672 19.65 -17.82 7.33
CA SER A 672 20.85 -18.67 7.30
C SER A 672 20.52 -20.12 7.70
N PRO A 673 21.07 -21.12 6.99
CA PRO A 673 20.70 -22.52 7.17
C PRO A 673 20.90 -23.00 8.61
N THR A 674 19.87 -23.61 9.19
CA THR A 674 19.99 -24.27 10.50
C THR A 674 20.73 -25.59 10.39
N ILE A 675 21.71 -25.83 11.24
CA ILE A 675 22.40 -27.12 11.37
C ILE A 675 21.66 -27.93 12.42
N SER A 676 21.12 -29.08 12.02
CA SER A 676 20.35 -29.95 12.92
C SER A 676 21.04 -31.27 13.23
N ARG A 677 22.19 -31.57 12.63
CA ARG A 677 22.88 -32.87 12.68
C ARG A 677 24.40 -32.69 12.63
N LYS A 678 25.13 -33.51 13.38
CA LYS A 678 26.60 -33.59 13.32
C LYS A 678 27.04 -34.30 12.03
N LEU A 679 28.26 -33.99 11.55
CA LEU A 679 28.82 -34.62 10.34
C LEU A 679 29.05 -36.13 10.51
N SER A 680 29.29 -36.59 11.73
CA SER A 680 29.47 -37.99 12.10
C SER A 680 28.16 -38.76 12.33
N ASP A 681 26.99 -38.12 12.20
CA ASP A 681 25.72 -38.81 12.39
C ASP A 681 25.46 -39.81 11.25
N LEU A 682 25.02 -41.02 11.58
CA LEU A 682 24.76 -42.11 10.61
C LEU A 682 23.75 -41.72 9.53
N ILE A 683 22.86 -40.77 9.84
CA ILE A 683 21.85 -40.27 8.90
C ILE A 683 22.30 -39.04 8.10
N TYR A 684 23.48 -38.50 8.35
CA TYR A 684 23.98 -37.31 7.68
C TYR A 684 24.00 -37.43 6.14
N PRO A 685 24.35 -38.59 5.54
CA PRO A 685 24.28 -38.75 4.08
C PRO A 685 22.87 -38.60 3.50
N LEU A 686 21.81 -38.94 4.26
CA LEU A 686 20.43 -38.68 3.85
C LEU A 686 20.12 -37.18 3.77
N VAL A 687 20.77 -36.37 4.61
CA VAL A 687 20.68 -34.91 4.53
C VAL A 687 21.29 -34.43 3.21
N VAL A 688 22.47 -34.91 2.84
CA VAL A 688 23.14 -34.55 1.57
C VAL A 688 22.33 -34.99 0.35
N VAL A 689 21.77 -36.20 0.36
CA VAL A 689 20.89 -36.70 -0.71
C VAL A 689 19.63 -35.83 -0.84
N LYS A 690 19.02 -35.44 0.29
CA LYS A 690 17.86 -34.54 0.27
C LYS A 690 18.20 -33.20 -0.36
N GLU A 691 19.36 -32.63 -0.06
CA GLU A 691 19.81 -31.36 -0.63
C GLU A 691 20.06 -31.46 -2.13
N LYS A 692 20.75 -32.51 -2.58
CA LYS A 692 20.92 -32.80 -4.01
C LYS A 692 19.58 -32.95 -4.72
N ARG A 693 18.62 -33.64 -4.10
CA ARG A 693 17.26 -33.77 -4.63
C ARG A 693 16.54 -32.43 -4.67
N ASP A 694 16.69 -31.58 -3.65
CA ASP A 694 16.10 -30.25 -3.61
C ASP A 694 16.66 -29.37 -4.74
N ILE A 695 17.98 -29.41 -5.00
CA ILE A 695 18.61 -28.72 -6.15
C ILE A 695 18.15 -29.33 -7.49
N ALA A 696 18.04 -30.66 -7.59
CA ALA A 696 17.62 -31.34 -8.82
C ALA A 696 16.14 -31.13 -9.20
N ARG A 697 15.32 -30.55 -8.31
CA ARG A 697 13.92 -30.18 -8.63
C ARG A 697 13.81 -28.98 -9.56
N PHE A 698 14.86 -28.18 -9.67
CA PHE A 698 14.90 -27.07 -10.60
C PHE A 698 15.27 -27.60 -11.99
N THR A 699 14.34 -27.51 -12.93
CA THR A 699 14.54 -27.97 -14.32
C THR A 699 15.30 -26.95 -15.17
N THR A 700 15.39 -25.70 -14.73
CA THR A 700 16.15 -24.63 -15.36
C THR A 700 16.99 -23.88 -14.32
N ILE A 701 18.10 -23.29 -14.77
CA ILE A 701 19.02 -22.51 -13.92
C ILE A 701 18.45 -21.10 -13.82
N ASN A 702 17.51 -20.92 -12.90
CA ASN A 702 16.88 -19.64 -12.58
C ASN A 702 17.36 -19.11 -11.22
N ASP A 703 16.87 -17.93 -10.82
CA ASP A 703 17.31 -17.28 -9.56
C ASP A 703 17.09 -18.18 -8.33
N ALA A 704 16.00 -18.95 -8.31
CA ALA A 704 15.70 -19.83 -7.19
C ALA A 704 16.69 -21.01 -7.10
N TYR A 705 17.21 -21.49 -8.24
CA TYR A 705 18.29 -22.48 -8.26
C TYR A 705 19.58 -21.89 -7.68
N VAL A 706 19.96 -20.68 -8.10
CA VAL A 706 21.16 -19.98 -7.64
C VAL A 706 21.08 -19.75 -6.14
N ASP A 707 19.97 -19.20 -5.66
CA ASP A 707 19.75 -18.93 -4.23
C ASP A 707 19.82 -20.20 -3.39
N ARG A 708 19.18 -21.27 -3.87
CA ARG A 708 19.18 -22.55 -3.17
C ARG A 708 20.57 -23.18 -3.13
N SER A 709 21.36 -22.98 -4.18
CA SER A 709 22.75 -23.47 -4.26
C SER A 709 23.66 -22.70 -3.29
N ILE A 710 23.55 -21.37 -3.24
CA ILE A 710 24.26 -20.52 -2.26
C ILE A 710 23.87 -20.90 -0.84
N TYR A 711 22.57 -21.09 -0.56
CA TYR A 711 22.06 -21.52 0.73
C TYR A 711 22.71 -22.84 1.21
N PHE A 712 22.90 -23.82 0.32
CA PHE A 712 23.55 -25.08 0.70
C PHE A 712 25.08 -24.97 0.81
N ALA A 713 25.72 -24.04 0.09
CA ALA A 713 27.13 -23.72 0.28
C ALA A 713 27.36 -23.02 1.64
N GLU A 714 26.54 -22.03 1.97
CA GLU A 714 26.54 -21.34 3.28
C GLU A 714 26.28 -22.35 4.41
N LYS A 715 25.49 -23.40 4.16
CA LYS A 715 25.31 -24.50 5.13
C LYS A 715 26.63 -25.23 5.44
N ARG A 716 27.50 -25.46 4.45
CA ARG A 716 28.82 -26.09 4.69
C ARG A 716 29.72 -25.20 5.56
N VAL A 717 29.69 -23.89 5.31
CA VAL A 717 30.41 -22.91 6.11
C VAL A 717 29.90 -22.93 7.55
N ASN A 718 28.58 -22.86 7.72
CA ASN A 718 27.95 -22.95 9.03
C ASN A 718 28.29 -24.26 9.76
N GLU A 719 28.32 -25.40 9.06
CA GLU A 719 28.74 -26.69 9.64
C GLU A 719 30.15 -26.60 10.23
N LEU A 720 31.11 -25.99 9.52
CA LEU A 720 32.48 -25.79 10.01
C LEU A 720 32.57 -24.75 11.14
N VAL A 721 31.73 -23.71 11.11
CA VAL A 721 31.74 -22.63 12.10
C VAL A 721 31.09 -23.04 13.43
N LYS A 722 30.00 -23.81 13.39
CA LYS A 722 29.15 -24.07 14.58
C LYS A 722 29.31 -25.47 15.18
N LEU A 723 29.87 -26.44 14.44
CA LEU A 723 30.11 -27.77 14.99
C LEU A 723 31.52 -27.82 15.56
N GLU A 724 31.61 -28.02 16.88
CA GLU A 724 32.88 -28.17 17.58
C GLU A 724 33.54 -29.52 17.25
N HIS A 725 34.87 -29.54 17.27
CA HIS A 725 35.69 -30.75 17.26
C HIS A 725 35.64 -31.60 15.97
N ILE A 726 35.58 -30.94 14.80
CA ILE A 726 35.75 -31.62 13.52
C ILE A 726 37.25 -31.95 13.33
N PRO A 727 37.65 -33.21 13.11
CA PRO A 727 39.05 -33.58 13.00
C PRO A 727 39.70 -33.14 11.67
N LEU A 728 41.04 -33.08 11.68
CA LEU A 728 41.88 -32.80 10.52
C LEU A 728 42.50 -34.10 10.00
N ARG A 729 42.63 -34.24 8.67
CA ARG A 729 43.33 -35.38 8.07
C ARG A 729 44.85 -35.18 7.99
N ARG A 730 45.30 -33.93 7.85
CA ARG A 730 46.73 -33.52 7.78
C ARG A 730 47.54 -34.05 6.58
N ASP A 731 46.96 -34.88 5.72
CA ASP A 731 47.60 -35.48 4.55
C ASP A 731 47.29 -34.74 3.23
N VAL A 732 46.62 -33.58 3.29
CA VAL A 732 46.06 -32.92 2.12
C VAL A 732 46.95 -31.76 1.68
N VAL A 733 47.52 -31.87 0.48
CA VAL A 733 48.34 -30.79 -0.10
C VAL A 733 47.47 -29.66 -0.62
N SER A 734 46.35 -29.94 -1.29
CA SER A 734 45.37 -28.93 -1.72
C SER A 734 43.94 -29.49 -1.71
N ILE A 735 42.94 -28.61 -1.51
CA ILE A 735 41.51 -29.02 -1.56
C ILE A 735 41.13 -29.47 -2.98
N THR A 736 41.69 -28.83 -4.01
CA THR A 736 41.48 -29.22 -5.41
C THR A 736 41.98 -30.64 -5.69
N GLU A 737 43.17 -31.01 -5.21
CA GLU A 737 43.74 -32.35 -5.36
C GLU A 737 42.93 -33.42 -4.60
N LEU A 738 42.60 -33.17 -3.32
CA LEU A 738 41.70 -34.06 -2.58
C LEU A 738 40.33 -34.15 -3.27
N GLY A 739 39.85 -33.04 -3.83
CA GLY A 739 38.61 -32.99 -4.59
C GLY A 739 38.65 -33.73 -5.92
N SER A 740 39.82 -34.12 -6.42
CA SER A 740 39.93 -34.99 -7.60
C SER A 740 39.94 -36.48 -7.23
N THR A 741 40.41 -36.83 -6.03
CA THR A 741 40.60 -38.21 -5.57
C THR A 741 39.50 -38.70 -4.63
N TRP A 742 38.84 -37.81 -3.91
CA TRP A 742 37.80 -38.15 -2.94
C TRP A 742 36.43 -38.36 -3.61
N GLU A 743 35.89 -39.58 -3.47
CA GLU A 743 34.53 -39.92 -3.90
C GLU A 743 33.55 -39.89 -2.73
N GLU A 744 32.39 -39.28 -2.95
CA GLU A 744 31.35 -39.17 -1.94
C GLU A 744 30.77 -40.56 -1.58
N PRO A 745 30.75 -40.94 -0.28
CA PRO A 745 30.24 -42.24 0.15
C PRO A 745 28.83 -42.53 -0.35
N LYS A 746 28.61 -43.72 -0.93
CA LYS A 746 27.27 -44.15 -1.38
C LYS A 746 26.38 -44.45 -0.18
N LEU A 747 25.05 -44.41 -0.39
CA LEU A 747 24.02 -44.63 0.65
C LEU A 747 24.12 -45.95 1.45
N PHE A 748 24.89 -46.92 0.96
CA PHE A 748 25.11 -48.23 1.58
C PHE A 748 26.55 -48.41 2.12
N GLU A 749 27.42 -47.43 1.97
CA GLU A 749 28.82 -47.46 2.43
C GLU A 749 28.95 -46.84 3.83
N PHE A 750 28.18 -47.37 4.80
CA PHE A 750 28.09 -46.81 6.16
C PHE A 750 29.45 -46.69 6.88
N THR A 751 30.39 -47.58 6.57
CA THR A 751 31.76 -47.56 7.09
C THR A 751 32.56 -46.33 6.66
N ARG A 752 32.18 -45.72 5.53
CA ARG A 752 32.81 -44.52 4.95
C ARG A 752 32.15 -43.22 5.40
N TYR A 753 31.08 -43.26 6.19
CA TYR A 753 30.35 -42.04 6.58
C TYR A 753 31.15 -41.12 7.49
N ASN A 754 32.10 -41.67 8.26
CA ASN A 754 33.01 -40.86 9.03
C ASN A 754 33.94 -39.99 8.17
N GLU A 755 34.10 -40.29 6.87
CA GLU A 755 34.86 -39.45 5.94
C GLU A 755 34.26 -38.04 5.80
N TYR A 756 32.93 -37.88 5.99
CA TYR A 756 32.28 -36.56 6.01
C TYR A 756 32.74 -35.68 7.18
N ASN A 757 33.18 -36.31 8.28
CA ASN A 757 33.57 -35.63 9.50
C ASN A 757 35.04 -35.21 9.45
N SER A 758 35.42 -34.39 8.47
CA SER A 758 36.72 -33.70 8.45
C SER A 758 36.58 -32.31 7.82
N TRP A 759 37.48 -31.41 8.22
CA TRP A 759 37.52 -30.05 7.65
C TRP A 759 37.83 -30.09 6.15
N GLU A 760 38.82 -30.89 5.75
CA GLU A 760 39.26 -30.96 4.35
C GLU A 760 38.16 -31.51 3.44
N VAL A 761 37.43 -32.56 3.85
CA VAL A 761 36.31 -33.10 3.05
C VAL A 761 35.13 -32.13 2.98
N THR A 762 34.83 -31.41 4.05
CA THR A 762 33.76 -30.40 4.03
C THR A 762 34.12 -29.23 3.12
N MET A 763 35.39 -28.80 3.11
CA MET A 763 35.91 -27.81 2.16
C MET A 763 35.87 -28.31 0.71
N VAL A 764 36.19 -29.58 0.43
CA VAL A 764 36.02 -30.19 -0.91
C VAL A 764 34.57 -30.09 -1.39
N ARG A 765 33.62 -30.41 -0.52
CA ARG A 765 32.18 -30.36 -0.85
C ARG A 765 31.72 -28.94 -1.10
N TYR A 766 32.20 -27.99 -0.31
CA TYR A 766 31.97 -26.56 -0.54
C TYR A 766 32.55 -26.11 -1.90
N GLN A 767 33.82 -26.40 -2.17
CA GLN A 767 34.48 -26.03 -3.43
C GLN A 767 33.74 -26.62 -4.63
N ARG A 768 33.42 -27.92 -4.62
CA ARG A 768 32.65 -28.57 -5.70
C ARG A 768 31.28 -27.93 -5.93
N ALA A 769 30.56 -27.57 -4.85
CA ALA A 769 29.26 -26.94 -4.96
C ALA A 769 29.36 -25.54 -5.59
N ILE A 770 30.35 -24.75 -5.17
CA ILE A 770 30.61 -23.41 -5.72
C ILE A 770 31.09 -23.49 -7.16
N GLU A 771 32.06 -24.35 -7.49
CA GLU A 771 32.58 -24.47 -8.85
C GLU A 771 31.50 -24.93 -9.83
N LYS A 772 30.66 -25.89 -9.40
CA LYS A 772 29.48 -26.27 -10.18
C LYS A 772 28.55 -25.08 -10.38
N LEU A 773 28.27 -24.30 -9.31
CA LEU A 773 27.43 -23.12 -9.43
C LEU A 773 28.03 -22.08 -10.38
N VAL A 774 29.35 -21.85 -10.35
CA VAL A 774 30.03 -20.94 -11.30
C VAL A 774 29.82 -21.41 -12.74
N VAL A 775 29.98 -22.71 -13.02
CA VAL A 775 29.73 -23.29 -14.35
C VAL A 775 28.26 -23.21 -14.75
N ASP A 776 27.34 -23.41 -13.80
CA ASP A 776 25.90 -23.33 -14.05
C ASP A 776 25.44 -21.89 -14.30
N LEU A 777 26.05 -20.90 -13.65
CA LEU A 777 25.75 -19.48 -13.90
C LEU A 777 26.00 -19.09 -15.36
N GLU A 778 27.06 -19.61 -15.99
CA GLU A 778 27.34 -19.40 -17.42
C GLU A 778 26.24 -19.96 -18.35
N LYS A 779 25.41 -20.87 -17.84
CA LYS A 779 24.31 -21.51 -18.57
C LYS A 779 22.94 -20.96 -18.21
N ALA A 780 22.87 -19.95 -17.33
CA ALA A 780 21.61 -19.38 -16.86
C ALA A 780 20.99 -18.47 -17.95
N ASP A 781 20.01 -18.99 -18.69
CA ASP A 781 19.29 -18.28 -19.75
C ASP A 781 18.01 -17.59 -19.27
N GLN A 782 17.53 -17.94 -18.07
CA GLN A 782 16.23 -17.51 -17.51
C GLN A 782 16.33 -16.76 -16.18
N SER A 783 17.50 -16.23 -15.83
CA SER A 783 17.67 -15.42 -14.63
C SER A 783 17.01 -14.05 -14.79
N ALA A 784 16.40 -13.52 -13.72
CA ALA A 784 15.92 -12.14 -13.73
C ALA A 784 17.07 -11.12 -13.50
N TYR A 785 18.30 -11.62 -13.29
CA TYR A 785 19.54 -10.89 -13.08
C TYR A 785 20.55 -11.22 -14.18
N SER A 786 21.47 -10.29 -14.44
CA SER A 786 22.55 -10.55 -15.39
C SER A 786 23.55 -11.59 -14.85
N LEU A 787 24.32 -12.21 -15.75
CA LEU A 787 25.43 -13.09 -15.38
C LEU A 787 26.44 -12.38 -14.46
N VAL A 788 26.79 -11.13 -14.81
CA VAL A 788 27.71 -10.30 -14.02
C VAL A 788 27.12 -10.07 -12.63
N THR A 789 25.84 -9.71 -12.54
CA THR A 789 25.13 -9.53 -11.26
C THR A 789 25.25 -10.77 -10.38
N SER A 790 24.95 -11.94 -10.94
CA SER A 790 24.99 -13.21 -10.21
C SER A 790 26.41 -13.58 -9.77
N LYS A 791 27.42 -13.30 -10.60
CA LYS A 791 28.84 -13.53 -10.25
C LYS A 791 29.34 -12.58 -9.15
N VAL A 792 28.98 -11.29 -9.19
CA VAL A 792 29.36 -10.33 -8.14
C VAL A 792 28.70 -10.70 -6.83
N GLU A 793 27.41 -11.05 -6.84
CA GLU A 793 26.70 -11.50 -5.65
C GLU A 793 27.35 -12.75 -5.07
N LEU A 794 27.64 -13.75 -5.91
CA LEU A 794 28.37 -14.94 -5.50
C LEU A 794 29.74 -14.57 -4.90
N LYS A 795 30.50 -13.66 -5.53
CA LYS A 795 31.78 -13.15 -5.00
C LYS A 795 31.61 -12.60 -3.57
N ASN A 796 30.55 -11.83 -3.31
CA ASN A 796 30.28 -11.27 -1.99
C ASN A 796 29.96 -12.36 -0.96
N TYR A 797 29.14 -13.35 -1.30
CA TYR A 797 28.93 -14.53 -0.45
C TYR A 797 30.22 -15.28 -0.18
N LEU A 798 31.05 -15.50 -1.20
CA LEU A 798 32.34 -16.18 -1.06
C LEU A 798 33.29 -15.43 -0.12
N LYS A 799 33.33 -14.09 -0.18
CA LYS A 799 34.11 -13.28 0.75
C LYS A 799 33.63 -13.44 2.19
N LYS A 800 32.31 -13.35 2.41
CA LYS A 800 31.70 -13.58 3.72
C LYS A 800 32.06 -14.97 4.24
N HIS A 801 31.88 -16.01 3.42
CA HIS A 801 32.22 -17.39 3.75
C HIS A 801 33.70 -17.57 4.09
N LYS A 802 34.61 -16.94 3.34
CA LYS A 802 36.06 -16.97 3.62
C LYS A 802 36.36 -16.35 4.99
N SER A 803 35.73 -15.22 5.30
CA SER A 803 35.86 -14.54 6.59
C SER A 803 35.33 -15.39 7.75
N ASP A 804 34.14 -15.96 7.60
CA ASP A 804 33.51 -16.84 8.60
C ASP A 804 34.40 -18.06 8.89
N LEU A 805 34.96 -18.69 7.85
CA LEU A 805 35.87 -19.82 7.99
C LEU A 805 37.21 -19.45 8.64
N ARG A 806 37.81 -18.31 8.28
CA ARG A 806 39.01 -17.79 8.96
C ARG A 806 38.74 -17.57 10.45
N THR A 807 37.59 -17.02 10.79
CA THR A 807 37.18 -16.79 12.18
C THR A 807 37.04 -18.11 12.93
N ALA A 808 36.39 -19.11 12.33
CA ALA A 808 36.26 -20.45 12.91
C ALA A 808 37.62 -21.13 13.13
N ILE A 809 38.55 -21.06 12.16
CA ILE A 809 39.91 -21.59 12.29
C ILE A 809 40.66 -20.96 13.48
N ARG A 810 40.47 -19.65 13.71
CA ARG A 810 41.11 -18.95 14.83
C ARG A 810 40.51 -19.31 16.18
N GLN A 811 39.18 -19.43 16.23
CA GLN A 811 38.44 -19.70 17.45
C GLN A 811 38.52 -21.18 17.86
N GLU A 812 38.97 -22.08 16.98
CA GLU A 812 39.14 -23.49 17.30
C GLU A 812 40.26 -23.69 18.34
N SER A 813 39.81 -23.94 19.57
CA SER A 813 40.63 -24.08 20.76
C SER A 813 41.52 -25.32 20.75
N LEU A 814 41.12 -26.37 20.01
CA LEU A 814 41.86 -27.64 19.98
C LEU A 814 43.08 -27.66 19.06
N TRP A 815 43.24 -26.67 18.18
CA TRP A 815 44.30 -26.66 17.18
C TRP A 815 45.54 -25.91 17.64
N GLY A 816 46.70 -26.56 17.47
CA GLY A 816 48.00 -25.90 17.58
C GLY A 816 48.23 -24.88 16.46
N SER A 817 49.30 -24.09 16.57
CA SER A 817 49.71 -23.12 15.54
C SER A 817 49.92 -23.77 14.18
N GLU A 818 50.54 -24.96 14.13
CA GLU A 818 50.79 -25.72 12.90
C GLU A 818 49.49 -26.16 12.20
N ASP A 819 48.51 -26.67 12.95
CA ASP A 819 47.21 -27.08 12.41
C ASP A 819 46.42 -25.89 11.84
N ARG A 820 46.42 -24.75 12.55
CA ARG A 820 45.80 -23.51 12.08
C ARG A 820 46.47 -22.98 10.82
N GLN A 821 47.80 -23.05 10.74
CA GLN A 821 48.56 -22.63 9.56
C GLN A 821 48.29 -23.55 8.37
N TYR A 822 48.28 -24.86 8.60
CA TYR A 822 47.95 -25.87 7.59
C TYR A 822 46.56 -25.61 6.97
N ILE A 823 45.50 -25.52 7.78
CA ILE A 823 44.14 -25.30 7.29
C ILE A 823 43.97 -23.91 6.66
N SER A 824 44.60 -22.87 7.23
CA SER A 824 44.58 -21.54 6.63
C SER A 824 45.21 -21.56 5.23
N SER A 825 46.33 -22.28 5.04
CA SER A 825 46.97 -22.40 3.72
C SER A 825 46.09 -23.11 2.69
N LEU A 826 45.30 -24.10 3.12
CA LEU A 826 44.36 -24.82 2.27
C LEU A 826 43.16 -23.93 1.91
N LEU A 827 42.63 -23.20 2.89
CA LEU A 827 41.56 -22.24 2.71
C LEU A 827 41.95 -21.14 1.71
N GLU A 828 43.14 -20.56 1.85
CA GLU A 828 43.61 -19.49 0.96
C GLU A 828 43.75 -19.98 -0.47
N ARG A 829 44.32 -21.16 -0.69
CA ARG A 829 44.45 -21.76 -2.03
C ARG A 829 43.08 -22.09 -2.63
N MET A 830 42.18 -22.72 -1.87
CA MET A 830 40.82 -23.04 -2.31
C MET A 830 40.06 -21.78 -2.77
N PHE A 831 40.04 -20.71 -1.97
CA PHE A 831 39.35 -19.49 -2.36
C PHE A 831 40.03 -18.77 -3.52
N THR A 832 41.36 -18.83 -3.61
CA THR A 832 42.10 -18.31 -4.77
C THR A 832 41.66 -19.02 -6.05
N ASP A 833 41.63 -20.36 -6.04
CA ASP A 833 41.17 -21.17 -7.17
C ASP A 833 39.72 -20.83 -7.56
N ILE A 834 38.83 -20.70 -6.56
CA ILE A 834 37.42 -20.33 -6.79
C ILE A 834 37.32 -18.94 -7.39
N PHE A 835 38.03 -17.94 -6.87
CA PHE A 835 37.98 -16.56 -7.39
C PHE A 835 38.55 -16.45 -8.80
N VAL A 836 39.60 -17.22 -9.12
CA VAL A 836 40.13 -17.34 -10.48
C VAL A 836 39.08 -17.93 -11.42
N LYS A 837 38.43 -19.04 -11.03
CA LYS A 837 37.37 -19.70 -11.83
C LYS A 837 36.12 -18.83 -12.01
N LEU A 838 35.77 -18.02 -11.00
CA LEU A 838 34.64 -17.09 -11.08
C LEU A 838 34.79 -16.09 -12.23
N ASN A 839 36.04 -15.76 -12.62
CA ASN A 839 36.42 -14.94 -13.76
C ASN A 839 35.48 -13.75 -13.98
N LEU A 840 35.54 -12.78 -13.06
CA LEU A 840 34.76 -11.56 -13.16
C LEU A 840 35.48 -10.55 -14.06
N GLN A 841 35.25 -10.64 -15.37
CA GLN A 841 35.65 -9.58 -16.29
C GLN A 841 34.72 -8.38 -16.08
N LEU A 842 35.29 -7.21 -15.79
CA LEU A 842 34.50 -5.99 -15.74
C LEU A 842 34.11 -5.58 -17.16
N PRO A 843 32.86 -5.11 -17.35
CA PRO A 843 32.44 -4.59 -18.65
C PRO A 843 33.27 -3.35 -19.02
N ASP A 844 33.44 -3.12 -20.32
CA ASP A 844 34.06 -1.90 -20.82
C ASP A 844 33.11 -0.72 -20.55
N PHE A 845 33.56 0.21 -19.70
CA PHE A 845 32.79 1.39 -19.31
C PHE A 845 32.95 2.55 -20.31
N ASN A 846 33.99 2.51 -21.14
CA ASN A 846 34.21 3.51 -22.16
C ASN A 846 33.31 3.27 -23.37
N HIS A 847 32.88 2.01 -23.60
CA HIS A 847 31.97 1.62 -24.67
C HIS A 847 30.71 1.00 -24.08
N THR A 848 29.75 1.84 -23.72
CA THR A 848 28.50 1.38 -23.12
C THR A 848 27.51 1.00 -24.22
N PRO A 849 27.08 -0.27 -24.31
CA PRO A 849 26.10 -0.68 -25.29
C PRO A 849 24.70 -0.25 -24.85
N TYR A 850 23.95 0.28 -25.81
CA TYR A 850 22.54 0.56 -25.74
C TYR A 850 21.84 -0.23 -26.84
N SER A 851 20.57 -0.53 -26.64
CA SER A 851 19.70 -1.07 -27.67
C SER A 851 18.38 -0.32 -27.68
N LEU A 852 17.82 -0.17 -28.87
CA LEU A 852 16.38 -0.01 -28.99
C LEU A 852 15.79 -1.40 -29.19
N GLU A 853 15.11 -1.90 -28.17
CA GLU A 853 14.30 -3.10 -28.25
C GLU A 853 12.90 -2.72 -28.77
N TYR A 854 12.13 -3.71 -29.26
CA TYR A 854 10.74 -3.59 -29.75
C TYR A 854 10.62 -3.14 -31.22
N PRO A 855 9.55 -3.51 -31.94
CA PRO A 855 9.57 -3.42 -33.40
C PRO A 855 9.70 -1.96 -33.80
N LEU A 856 10.89 -1.66 -34.32
CA LEU A 856 11.24 -0.36 -34.82
C LEU A 856 10.42 -0.15 -36.09
N GLU A 857 9.67 0.95 -36.15
CA GLU A 857 9.07 1.29 -37.43
C GLU A 857 10.14 1.75 -38.38
N GLU A 858 10.07 1.26 -39.62
CA GLU A 858 10.94 1.76 -40.67
C GLU A 858 10.79 3.27 -40.80
N GLY A 859 11.93 3.96 -40.85
CA GLY A 859 11.95 5.41 -40.93
C GLY A 859 13.25 6.02 -40.45
N GLN A 860 13.32 7.35 -40.58
CA GLN A 860 14.42 8.17 -40.10
C GLN A 860 14.12 8.64 -38.67
N TYR A 861 15.11 8.59 -37.79
CA TYR A 861 14.99 8.99 -36.39
C TYR A 861 16.06 10.03 -36.04
N GLU A 862 15.65 11.10 -35.38
CA GLU A 862 16.54 12.06 -34.74
C GLU A 862 17.03 11.46 -33.41
N VAL A 863 18.32 11.61 -33.12
CA VAL A 863 18.95 11.04 -31.92
C VAL A 863 19.29 12.17 -30.96
N TYR A 864 18.83 12.02 -29.72
CA TYR A 864 19.02 13.00 -28.65
C TYR A 864 19.70 12.36 -27.44
N VAL A 865 20.62 13.09 -26.83
CA VAL A 865 21.27 12.73 -25.55
C VAL A 865 21.03 13.85 -24.54
N HIS A 866 20.59 13.51 -23.35
CA HIS A 866 20.30 14.51 -22.31
C HIS A 866 21.59 15.18 -21.81
N LYS A 867 21.66 16.52 -21.84
CA LYS A 867 22.89 17.28 -21.54
C LYS A 867 23.40 17.07 -20.12
N GLU A 868 22.49 17.10 -19.14
CA GLU A 868 22.84 16.95 -17.72
C GLU A 868 23.55 15.62 -17.42
N ASP A 869 23.20 14.55 -18.15
CA ASP A 869 23.83 13.23 -17.93
C ASP A 869 25.26 13.15 -18.49
N THR A 870 25.69 14.20 -19.19
CA THR A 870 26.89 14.22 -20.04
C THR A 870 27.78 15.43 -19.79
N GLU A 871 27.46 16.24 -18.78
CA GLU A 871 28.17 17.47 -18.50
C GLU A 871 29.68 17.21 -18.33
N ASN A 872 30.50 17.92 -19.11
CA ASN A 872 31.97 17.77 -19.16
C ASN A 872 32.51 16.46 -19.78
N LEU A 873 31.70 15.71 -20.52
CA LEU A 873 32.15 14.52 -21.26
C LEU A 873 32.26 14.77 -22.76
N ASP A 874 33.30 14.20 -23.36
CA ASP A 874 33.40 14.06 -24.82
C ASP A 874 32.78 12.71 -25.22
N ILE A 875 31.58 12.79 -25.78
CA ILE A 875 30.74 11.64 -26.08
C ILE A 875 30.63 11.44 -27.57
N LYS A 876 30.84 10.21 -28.00
CA LYS A 876 30.61 9.76 -29.37
C LYS A 876 29.54 8.69 -29.37
N LEU A 877 28.52 8.87 -30.20
CA LEU A 877 27.54 7.83 -30.47
C LEU A 877 27.90 7.15 -31.77
N SER A 878 27.69 5.83 -31.83
CA SER A 878 27.71 5.09 -33.08
C SER A 878 26.56 4.12 -33.15
N THR A 879 26.04 3.92 -34.36
CA THR A 879 24.99 2.94 -34.66
C THR A 879 25.44 2.09 -35.82
N GLN A 880 25.27 0.76 -35.71
CA GLN A 880 25.74 -0.19 -36.74
C GLN A 880 27.23 0.00 -37.11
N GLY A 881 28.05 0.44 -36.15
CA GLY A 881 29.48 0.70 -36.33
C GLY A 881 29.85 2.03 -37.01
N GLN A 882 28.87 2.87 -37.37
CA GLN A 882 29.12 4.21 -37.92
C GLN A 882 28.96 5.28 -36.84
N PRO A 883 29.93 6.19 -36.63
CA PRO A 883 29.81 7.30 -35.68
C PRO A 883 28.79 8.33 -36.17
N LEU A 884 28.05 8.93 -35.25
CA LEU A 884 27.09 10.00 -35.51
C LEU A 884 27.71 11.35 -35.15
N ALA A 885 27.67 12.32 -36.08
CA ALA A 885 28.12 13.67 -35.76
C ALA A 885 27.09 14.42 -34.90
N GLN A 886 27.56 15.25 -33.97
CA GLN A 886 26.70 16.14 -33.19
C GLN A 886 26.17 17.29 -34.07
N LYS A 887 24.89 17.64 -33.91
CA LYS A 887 24.19 18.74 -34.57
C LYS A 887 23.74 19.78 -33.54
N ASN A 888 23.41 20.98 -34.01
CA ASN A 888 22.72 21.97 -33.17
C ASN A 888 21.35 21.43 -32.75
N SER A 889 21.04 21.53 -31.46
CA SER A 889 19.75 21.14 -30.92
C SER A 889 18.81 22.34 -30.88
N GLU A 890 17.53 22.12 -31.18
CA GLU A 890 16.46 23.09 -30.96
C GLU A 890 15.97 23.08 -29.50
N TYR A 891 16.36 22.05 -28.73
CA TYR A 891 15.96 21.84 -27.35
C TYR A 891 17.16 22.06 -26.43
N ASP A 892 17.06 23.03 -25.52
CA ASP A 892 18.18 23.47 -24.68
C ASP A 892 18.71 22.38 -23.75
N GLU A 893 17.89 21.39 -23.37
CA GLU A 893 18.28 20.29 -22.46
C GLU A 893 18.87 19.08 -23.18
N TRP A 894 18.76 19.03 -24.52
CA TRP A 894 19.16 17.86 -25.31
C TRP A 894 20.29 18.20 -26.29
N MET A 895 21.22 17.27 -26.48
CA MET A 895 22.19 17.31 -27.57
C MET A 895 21.65 16.49 -28.73
N ARG A 896 21.57 17.10 -29.91
CA ARG A 896 21.10 16.42 -31.12
C ARG A 896 22.30 15.80 -31.86
N TYR A 897 22.08 14.63 -32.44
CA TYR A 897 23.03 13.94 -33.32
C TYR A 897 22.45 13.75 -34.73
N GLU A 898 23.26 13.25 -35.64
CA GLU A 898 22.83 12.81 -36.97
C GLU A 898 21.68 11.82 -36.92
N ASP A 899 20.83 11.90 -37.94
CA ASP A 899 19.61 11.14 -38.02
C ASP A 899 19.94 9.71 -38.45
N VAL A 900 19.30 8.73 -37.83
CA VAL A 900 19.54 7.30 -38.09
C VAL A 900 18.37 6.72 -38.86
N VAL A 901 18.64 6.08 -39.99
CA VAL A 901 17.63 5.33 -40.74
C VAL A 901 17.55 3.92 -40.17
N VAL A 902 16.36 3.54 -39.73
CA VAL A 902 16.07 2.20 -39.24
C VAL A 902 15.31 1.44 -40.31
N TYR A 903 15.86 0.33 -40.75
CA TYR A 903 15.25 -0.67 -41.63
C TYR A 903 14.71 -1.80 -40.76
N ASP A 904 13.58 -2.44 -41.10
CA ASP A 904 12.80 -3.39 -40.27
C ASP A 904 13.69 -4.36 -39.47
N ALA A 905 14.08 -3.94 -38.28
CA ALA A 905 15.05 -4.61 -37.42
C ALA A 905 14.40 -4.87 -36.07
N SER A 906 14.63 -6.07 -35.55
CA SER A 906 14.21 -6.45 -34.20
C SER A 906 14.92 -5.66 -33.10
N SER A 907 16.07 -5.05 -33.43
CA SER A 907 16.82 -4.16 -32.54
C SER A 907 17.79 -3.26 -33.30
N LEU A 908 18.08 -2.08 -32.75
CA LEU A 908 19.17 -1.21 -33.21
C LEU A 908 20.26 -1.15 -32.13
N PRO A 909 21.45 -1.75 -32.36
CA PRO A 909 22.57 -1.63 -31.44
C PRO A 909 23.17 -0.23 -31.55
N ILE A 910 23.37 0.40 -30.40
CA ILE A 910 23.92 1.73 -30.24
C ILE A 910 25.13 1.58 -29.31
N ILE A 911 26.26 2.18 -29.64
CA ILE A 911 27.43 2.20 -28.77
C ILE A 911 27.68 3.64 -28.39
N LEU A 912 27.64 3.91 -27.09
CA LEU A 912 28.07 5.16 -26.50
C LEU A 912 29.54 5.03 -26.11
N SER A 913 30.39 5.78 -26.79
CA SER A 913 31.81 5.90 -26.50
C SER A 913 32.10 7.18 -25.70
N ILE A 914 32.81 7.06 -24.59
CA ILE A 914 33.32 8.20 -23.82
C ILE A 914 34.84 8.19 -23.94
N ASP A 915 35.40 9.18 -24.64
CA ASP A 915 36.84 9.23 -24.96
C ASP A 915 37.71 9.35 -23.71
N LYS A 916 37.25 10.13 -22.72
CA LYS A 916 37.97 10.36 -21.48
C LYS A 916 37.01 10.53 -20.31
N ILE A 917 36.93 9.50 -19.46
CA ILE A 917 36.22 9.59 -18.18
C ILE A 917 37.12 10.28 -17.15
N PRO A 918 36.70 11.42 -16.56
CA PRO A 918 37.49 12.13 -15.55
C PRO A 918 37.83 11.23 -14.37
N ASN A 919 39.10 11.26 -13.94
CA ASN A 919 39.51 10.64 -12.69
C ASN A 919 39.15 11.60 -11.54
N LEU A 920 38.14 11.25 -10.73
CA LEU A 920 37.55 12.12 -9.72
C LEU A 920 38.51 12.49 -8.58
N ILE A 921 39.64 11.80 -8.47
CA ILE A 921 40.69 12.03 -7.46
C ILE A 921 41.96 12.65 -8.05
N ALA A 922 41.96 13.05 -9.33
CA ALA A 922 43.15 13.60 -9.99
C ALA A 922 43.69 14.87 -9.31
N GLN A 923 42.82 15.61 -8.61
CA GLN A 923 43.16 16.85 -7.89
C GLN A 923 43.28 16.65 -6.38
N THR A 924 43.01 15.45 -5.84
CA THR A 924 43.07 15.18 -4.40
C THR A 924 44.36 14.46 -4.01
N ARG A 925 44.86 14.76 -2.81
CA ARG A 925 46.06 14.15 -2.22
C ARG A 925 45.67 13.17 -1.12
N TRP A 926 46.58 12.25 -0.80
CA TRP A 926 46.45 11.40 0.38
C TRP A 926 46.65 12.20 1.67
N ASN A 927 45.76 12.00 2.64
CA ASN A 927 45.79 12.60 3.97
C ASN A 927 45.81 11.49 5.03
N VAL A 928 46.14 11.79 6.29
CA VAL A 928 46.09 10.83 7.41
C VAL A 928 44.74 10.94 8.12
N ALA A 929 44.09 9.81 8.41
CA ALA A 929 42.86 9.80 9.18
C ALA A 929 43.18 10.04 10.67
N GLU A 930 42.60 11.10 11.25
CA GLU A 930 42.80 11.60 12.64
C GLU A 930 44.21 12.21 12.87
N LEU A 931 44.42 13.49 13.20
CA LEU A 931 43.67 14.49 13.99
C LEU A 931 43.65 15.88 13.30
N PRO A 932 42.59 16.70 13.46
CA PRO A 932 42.50 18.05 12.89
C PRO A 932 43.50 19.09 13.44
N THR A 933 44.40 18.70 14.35
CA THR A 933 45.24 19.64 15.13
C THR A 933 46.74 19.39 15.06
N TYR A 934 47.24 18.43 14.27
CA TYR A 934 48.68 18.24 14.05
C TYR A 934 49.02 18.28 12.55
N SER A 935 48.97 19.47 11.98
CA SER A 935 49.35 19.75 10.59
C SER A 935 50.85 20.00 10.45
N SER A 936 51.71 19.05 10.82
CA SER A 936 53.12 19.17 10.46
C SER A 936 53.88 17.85 10.51
N TRP A 937 54.45 17.48 9.36
CA TRP A 937 55.53 16.49 9.14
C TRP A 937 55.17 15.02 9.05
N ILE A 938 54.30 14.63 8.11
CA ILE A 938 54.42 13.31 7.46
C ILE A 938 54.41 13.55 5.95
N ILE A 939 55.59 13.54 5.35
CA ILE A 939 55.77 13.51 3.90
C ILE A 939 55.58 12.05 3.51
N ALA A 940 54.39 11.69 3.00
CA ALA A 940 54.35 10.63 2.02
C ALA A 940 55.25 11.13 0.88
N GLU A 941 56.39 10.49 0.63
CA GLU A 941 57.24 10.81 -0.52
C GLU A 941 56.42 10.50 -1.77
N GLU A 942 55.65 11.49 -2.24
CA GLU A 942 55.20 11.54 -3.62
C GLU A 942 56.48 11.64 -4.45
N THR A 943 56.89 10.50 -5.00
CA THR A 943 57.89 10.48 -6.06
C THR A 943 57.40 11.38 -7.20
N SER A 944 58.31 11.86 -8.07
CA SER A 944 57.97 12.69 -9.24
C SER A 944 56.96 12.05 -10.20
N ASP A 945 56.60 10.78 -9.97
CA ASP A 945 55.45 10.11 -10.56
C ASP A 945 54.24 10.26 -9.60
N PRO A 946 53.22 11.08 -9.94
CA PRO A 946 52.08 11.44 -9.06
C PRO A 946 51.10 10.28 -8.77
N ILE A 947 51.56 9.06 -8.96
CA ILE A 947 50.74 7.88 -9.13
C ILE A 947 51.03 6.83 -8.05
N THR A 948 52.20 6.84 -7.36
CA THR A 948 52.56 5.79 -6.39
C THR A 948 52.54 6.28 -4.94
N LEU A 949 51.66 5.73 -4.10
CA LEU A 949 51.63 5.88 -2.66
C LEU A 949 52.45 4.77 -2.01
N ILE A 950 53.44 5.14 -1.20
CA ILE A 950 54.26 4.22 -0.41
C ILE A 950 53.94 4.42 1.07
N ILE A 951 53.34 3.43 1.72
CA ILE A 951 53.01 3.47 3.14
C ILE A 951 53.98 2.54 3.89
N PRO A 952 54.86 3.08 4.75
CA PRO A 952 55.63 2.26 5.68
C PRO A 952 54.68 1.46 6.57
N TYR A 953 54.84 0.14 6.69
CA TYR A 953 53.87 -0.67 7.44
C TYR A 953 53.72 -0.23 8.92
N ASN A 954 54.82 0.15 9.57
CA ASN A 954 54.84 0.71 10.93
C ASN A 954 54.03 2.01 11.09
N PHE A 955 53.76 2.72 10.00
CA PHE A 955 52.90 3.91 10.00
C PHE A 955 51.43 3.56 10.28
N LEU A 956 50.96 2.45 9.71
CA LEU A 956 49.59 1.98 9.89
C LEU A 956 49.35 1.35 11.27
N GLU A 957 50.42 1.05 12.03
CA GLU A 957 50.30 0.53 13.40
C GLU A 957 49.90 1.61 14.41
N ASN A 958 50.27 2.88 14.13
CA ASN A 958 50.11 3.99 15.05
C ASN A 958 49.10 5.05 14.57
N THR A 959 48.42 4.82 13.44
CA THR A 959 47.46 5.75 12.83
C THR A 959 46.17 5.04 12.46
N SER A 960 45.08 5.79 12.29
CA SER A 960 43.83 5.23 11.74
C SER A 960 43.89 5.06 10.21
N GLY A 961 45.09 5.10 9.62
CA GLY A 961 45.35 4.90 8.19
C GLY A 961 45.44 6.18 7.38
N VAL A 962 45.46 6.03 6.04
CA VAL A 962 45.48 7.14 5.09
C VAL A 962 44.17 7.20 4.32
N VAL A 963 43.69 8.41 4.05
CA VAL A 963 42.43 8.69 3.34
C VAL A 963 42.67 9.52 2.09
N ARG A 964 41.85 9.32 1.07
CA ARG A 964 41.81 10.19 -0.12
C ARG A 964 40.37 10.53 -0.45
N ASP A 965 40.06 11.82 -0.43
CA ASP A 965 38.73 12.34 -0.71
C ASP A 965 38.36 12.20 -2.19
N ILE A 966 37.07 11.98 -2.44
CA ILE A 966 36.44 11.89 -3.76
C ILE A 966 35.40 13.03 -3.85
N PRO A 967 35.77 14.22 -4.35
CA PRO A 967 34.99 15.45 -4.22
C PRO A 967 33.70 15.49 -5.07
N GLN A 968 33.67 14.76 -6.18
CA GLN A 968 32.53 14.68 -7.11
C GLN A 968 31.74 13.37 -6.92
N TRP A 969 31.42 13.05 -5.66
CA TRP A 969 30.62 11.88 -5.30
C TRP A 969 29.13 12.25 -5.23
N GLU A 970 28.43 12.02 -6.32
CA GLU A 970 26.98 12.14 -6.47
C GLU A 970 26.24 10.92 -5.92
N GLU A 971 24.99 11.15 -5.50
CA GLU A 971 24.06 10.11 -5.04
C GLU A 971 23.52 9.22 -6.15
N ASP A 972 23.09 8.01 -5.78
CA ASP A 972 22.53 6.96 -6.66
C ASP A 972 23.33 6.69 -7.96
N SER A 973 24.61 7.04 -7.95
CA SER A 973 25.55 6.93 -9.05
C SER A 973 26.45 5.72 -8.87
N ILE A 974 26.95 5.18 -9.98
CA ILE A 974 27.83 4.02 -9.96
C ILE A 974 29.26 4.49 -10.23
N TYR A 975 30.21 3.97 -9.47
CA TYR A 975 31.62 4.30 -9.56
C TYR A 975 32.47 3.05 -9.74
N THR A 976 33.54 3.20 -10.50
CA THR A 976 34.65 2.25 -10.54
C THR A 976 35.82 2.79 -9.75
N ILE A 977 36.48 1.92 -9.00
CA ILE A 977 37.72 2.21 -8.29
C ILE A 977 38.74 1.18 -8.75
N SER A 978 39.86 1.63 -9.32
CA SER A 978 40.91 0.77 -9.84
C SER A 978 42.27 1.25 -9.36
N PHE A 979 43.13 0.33 -8.92
CA PHE A 979 44.54 0.62 -8.63
C PHE A 979 45.36 -0.66 -8.60
N ASP A 980 46.66 -0.54 -8.83
CA ASP A 980 47.62 -1.60 -8.62
C ASP A 980 48.17 -1.53 -7.19
N TYR A 981 48.40 -2.67 -6.56
CA TYR A 981 48.93 -2.75 -5.20
C TYR A 981 50.00 -3.84 -5.07
N LEU A 982 50.97 -3.60 -4.18
CA LEU A 982 51.99 -4.54 -3.73
C LEU A 982 52.12 -4.38 -2.21
N THR A 983 51.95 -5.48 -1.46
CA THR A 983 51.87 -5.39 0.02
C THR A 983 53.09 -5.96 0.71
N SER A 984 54.08 -6.45 -0.05
CA SER A 984 55.23 -7.17 0.49
C SER A 984 54.82 -8.29 1.45
N ASP A 985 53.71 -8.96 1.13
CA ASP A 985 53.11 -10.04 1.93
C ASP A 985 52.53 -9.63 3.30
N ARG A 986 52.27 -8.34 3.53
CA ARG A 986 51.51 -7.82 4.68
C ARG A 986 50.02 -7.67 4.37
N ASN A 987 49.16 -7.73 5.38
CA ASN A 987 47.73 -7.50 5.20
C ASN A 987 47.38 -6.01 5.37
N PHE A 988 46.60 -5.47 4.44
CA PHE A 988 46.02 -4.14 4.57
C PHE A 988 44.57 -4.14 4.12
N SER A 989 43.75 -3.25 4.67
CA SER A 989 42.34 -3.13 4.32
C SER A 989 42.08 -1.85 3.56
N VAL A 990 41.24 -1.93 2.54
CA VAL A 990 40.75 -0.79 1.77
C VAL A 990 39.29 -0.64 2.12
N ILE A 991 38.93 0.53 2.62
CA ILE A 991 37.58 0.86 3.04
C ILE A 991 37.10 2.07 2.24
N LEU A 992 36.01 1.93 1.49
CA LEU A 992 35.34 3.07 0.88
C LEU A 992 34.25 3.55 1.82
N HIS A 993 34.46 4.72 2.39
CA HIS A 993 33.46 5.39 3.19
C HIS A 993 32.65 6.35 2.35
N GLU A 994 31.34 6.33 2.55
CA GLU A 994 30.42 7.33 2.07
C GLU A 994 29.84 8.09 3.25
N ARG A 995 29.76 9.42 3.10
CA ARG A 995 29.03 10.28 4.02
C ARG A 995 27.88 10.95 3.27
N GLY A 996 26.71 10.91 3.90
CA GLY A 996 25.50 11.46 3.32
C GLY A 996 24.44 11.76 4.37
N GLY A 997 23.24 12.09 3.87
CA GLY A 997 22.06 12.35 4.70
C GLY A 997 21.68 13.82 4.84
N THR A 998 20.55 14.04 5.50
CA THR A 998 20.01 15.38 5.78
C THR A 998 20.75 16.03 6.95
N LYS A 999 20.55 17.34 7.17
CA LYS A 999 21.18 18.06 8.30
C LYS A 999 20.96 17.37 9.66
N SER A 1000 19.85 16.64 9.83
CA SER A 1000 19.48 15.98 11.09
C SER A 1000 19.99 14.53 11.22
N LYS A 1001 20.36 13.87 10.12
CA LYS A 1001 20.74 12.44 10.10
C LYS A 1001 21.91 12.22 9.14
N GLN A 1002 23.08 12.70 9.54
CA GLN A 1002 24.31 12.35 8.83
C GLN A 1002 24.63 10.88 9.10
N TYR A 1003 24.96 10.13 8.07
CA TYR A 1003 25.49 8.79 8.20
C TYR A 1003 26.91 8.72 7.63
N LEU A 1004 27.67 7.78 8.17
CA LEU A 1004 28.92 7.31 7.61
C LEU A 1004 28.74 5.82 7.38
N SER A 1005 28.75 5.37 6.12
CA SER A 1005 28.60 3.98 5.77
C SER A 1005 29.81 3.49 5.01
N SER A 1006 30.32 2.31 5.36
CA SER A 1006 31.28 1.60 4.50
C SER A 1006 30.51 0.98 3.34
N LEU A 1007 30.77 1.45 2.11
CA LEU A 1007 30.21 0.88 0.89
C LEU A 1007 31.02 -0.35 0.44
N TYR A 1008 32.28 -0.40 0.81
CA TYR A 1008 33.20 -1.46 0.43
C TYR A 1008 34.29 -1.60 1.47
N GLU A 1009 34.60 -2.84 1.85
CA GLU A 1009 35.71 -3.17 2.74
C GLU A 1009 36.33 -4.49 2.28
N GLU A 1010 37.63 -4.50 2.01
CA GLU A 1010 38.35 -5.73 1.68
C GLU A 1010 39.81 -5.69 2.15
N THR A 1011 40.30 -6.83 2.63
CA THR A 1011 41.68 -7.03 3.07
C THR A 1011 42.50 -7.72 1.99
N PHE A 1012 43.64 -7.13 1.64
CA PHE A 1012 44.54 -7.58 0.59
C PHE A 1012 45.89 -8.00 1.13
N ARG A 1013 46.50 -8.98 0.46
CA ARG A 1013 47.88 -9.46 0.68
C ARG A 1013 48.46 -9.90 -0.66
N SER A 1014 49.66 -9.42 -1.00
CA SER A 1014 50.35 -9.80 -2.23
C SER A 1014 51.86 -9.55 -2.13
N ASN A 1015 52.64 -10.50 -2.65
CA ASN A 1015 54.08 -10.38 -2.89
C ASN A 1015 54.42 -9.96 -4.34
N GLU A 1016 53.41 -9.86 -5.20
CA GLU A 1016 53.51 -9.41 -6.59
C GLU A 1016 52.52 -8.26 -6.83
N TRP A 1017 52.77 -7.45 -7.87
CA TRP A 1017 51.82 -6.41 -8.26
C TRP A 1017 50.49 -7.04 -8.68
N LYS A 1018 49.41 -6.63 -8.03
CA LYS A 1018 48.04 -7.04 -8.37
C LYS A 1018 47.20 -5.82 -8.66
N LYS A 1019 46.28 -5.93 -9.63
CA LYS A 1019 45.32 -4.89 -9.94
C LYS A 1019 44.00 -5.15 -9.23
N LEU A 1020 43.55 -4.18 -8.44
CA LEU A 1020 42.21 -4.15 -7.87
C LEU A 1020 41.28 -3.42 -8.81
N ASN A 1021 40.07 -3.96 -9.01
CA ASN A 1021 38.98 -3.23 -9.63
C ASN A 1021 37.69 -3.48 -8.85
N ILE A 1022 37.01 -2.39 -8.49
CA ILE A 1022 35.79 -2.37 -7.68
C ILE A 1022 34.73 -1.60 -8.45
N VAL A 1023 33.48 -2.04 -8.36
CA VAL A 1023 32.32 -1.25 -8.77
C VAL A 1023 31.38 -1.10 -7.58
N VAL A 1024 30.96 0.12 -7.28
CA VAL A 1024 30.09 0.47 -6.15
C VAL A 1024 29.00 1.42 -6.61
N GLN A 1025 27.86 1.40 -5.94
CA GLN A 1025 26.80 2.40 -6.11
C GLN A 1025 26.73 3.21 -4.83
N SER A 1026 26.74 4.53 -4.98
CA SER A 1026 26.52 5.47 -3.89
C SER A 1026 25.08 5.38 -3.39
N SER A 1027 24.85 5.67 -2.11
CA SER A 1027 23.48 5.71 -1.61
C SER A 1027 22.72 6.93 -2.14
N LYS A 1028 21.37 6.89 -2.08
CA LYS A 1028 20.45 7.95 -2.55
C LYS A 1028 20.55 9.32 -1.87
N ASN A 1029 21.42 9.48 -0.87
CA ASN A 1029 21.63 10.76 -0.17
C ASN A 1029 23.13 11.05 0.03
N ALA A 1030 23.98 10.41 -0.77
CA ALA A 1030 25.41 10.54 -0.70
C ALA A 1030 25.84 11.95 -1.10
N LYS A 1031 26.84 12.51 -0.41
CA LYS A 1031 27.37 13.84 -0.75
C LYS A 1031 28.87 13.85 -0.94
N MET A 1032 29.55 12.90 -0.31
CA MET A 1032 30.99 12.75 -0.39
C MET A 1032 31.36 11.31 -0.11
N ALA A 1033 32.50 10.88 -0.65
CA ALA A 1033 33.13 9.64 -0.28
C ALA A 1033 34.63 9.86 -0.11
N TYR A 1034 35.26 8.96 0.62
CA TYR A 1034 36.70 8.89 0.72
C TYR A 1034 37.16 7.44 0.77
N LEU A 1035 38.30 7.18 0.15
CA LEU A 1035 38.96 5.90 0.17
C LEU A 1035 39.95 5.86 1.32
N GLN A 1036 39.80 4.93 2.24
CA GLN A 1036 40.67 4.74 3.38
C GLN A 1036 41.49 3.46 3.22
N ILE A 1037 42.77 3.54 3.56
CA ILE A 1037 43.69 2.40 3.63
C ILE A 1037 44.15 2.28 5.07
N VAL A 1038 43.86 1.15 5.70
CA VAL A 1038 44.18 0.89 7.10
C VAL A 1038 44.96 -0.41 7.25
N ARG A 1039 45.62 -0.60 8.40
CA ARG A 1039 46.13 -1.91 8.80
C ARG A 1039 44.94 -2.87 8.94
N ALA A 1040 45.06 -4.05 8.36
CA ALA A 1040 44.07 -5.09 8.61
C ALA A 1040 44.18 -5.55 10.07
N GLN A 1041 43.06 -5.65 10.78
CA GLN A 1041 43.00 -6.05 12.20
C GLN A 1041 43.60 -7.45 12.48
N ASP A 1042 43.81 -8.22 11.41
CA ASP A 1042 44.15 -9.63 11.39
C ASP A 1042 45.62 -9.95 11.10
N ASP A 1043 46.48 -8.92 11.01
CA ASP A 1043 47.86 -9.12 10.60
C ASP A 1043 48.73 -9.59 11.78
N TYR A 1044 48.93 -10.90 11.90
CA TYR A 1044 49.86 -11.50 12.86
C TYR A 1044 51.30 -11.11 12.51
N GLU A 1045 52.04 -10.60 13.48
CA GLU A 1045 53.48 -10.37 13.36
C GLU A 1045 54.19 -11.71 13.15
N ASP A 1046 54.93 -11.84 12.05
CA ASP A 1046 56.02 -12.79 11.93
C ASP A 1046 57.23 -12.20 12.69
N PRO A 1047 57.53 -12.69 13.90
CA PRO A 1047 58.47 -12.04 14.82
C PRO A 1047 59.94 -12.12 14.36
N GLY A 1048 60.21 -12.70 13.18
CA GLY A 1048 61.56 -12.88 12.63
C GLY A 1048 61.97 -11.90 11.53
N ASN A 1049 61.13 -10.94 11.12
CA ASN A 1049 61.39 -10.11 9.93
C ASN A 1049 61.13 -8.61 10.17
N ASN A 1050 62.16 -7.93 10.70
CA ASN A 1050 62.16 -6.50 11.07
C ASN A 1050 62.50 -5.53 9.92
N ASP A 1051 62.67 -6.01 8.69
CA ASP A 1051 62.84 -5.08 7.56
C ASP A 1051 61.55 -4.30 7.32
N VAL A 1052 61.67 -2.98 7.16
CA VAL A 1052 60.54 -2.07 6.94
C VAL A 1052 59.87 -2.42 5.60
N LYS A 1053 58.85 -3.28 5.65
CA LYS A 1053 58.04 -3.64 4.49
C LYS A 1053 57.09 -2.49 4.17
N LYS A 1054 57.03 -2.11 2.90
CA LYS A 1054 56.21 -1.01 2.39
C LYS A 1054 54.97 -1.58 1.70
N ILE A 1055 53.84 -0.87 1.82
CA ILE A 1055 52.66 -1.06 0.96
C ILE A 1055 52.76 -0.02 -0.15
N GLU A 1056 52.74 -0.48 -1.39
CA GLU A 1056 52.80 0.37 -2.56
C GLU A 1056 51.48 0.29 -3.31
N ILE A 1057 50.88 1.44 -3.60
CA ILE A 1057 49.66 1.56 -4.39
C ILE A 1057 49.92 2.51 -5.53
N LYS A 1058 49.60 2.10 -6.76
CA LYS A 1058 49.73 2.97 -7.92
C LYS A 1058 48.54 2.89 -8.87
N ASN A 1059 48.50 3.81 -9.82
CA ASN A 1059 47.45 3.90 -10.85
C ASN A 1059 46.04 4.02 -10.25
N LEU A 1060 45.88 4.74 -9.13
CA LEU A 1060 44.57 4.94 -8.53
C LEU A 1060 43.68 5.81 -9.42
N VAL A 1061 42.57 5.23 -9.82
CA VAL A 1061 41.55 5.84 -10.65
C VAL A 1061 40.20 5.62 -9.99
N VAL A 1062 39.47 6.72 -9.78
CA VAL A 1062 38.06 6.69 -9.38
C VAL A 1062 37.27 7.35 -10.50
N GLN A 1063 36.36 6.61 -11.12
CA GLN A 1063 35.59 7.07 -12.27
C GLN A 1063 34.10 6.84 -12.03
N LYS A 1064 33.27 7.84 -12.35
CA LYS A 1064 31.82 7.68 -12.42
C LYS A 1064 31.46 6.93 -13.70
N ILE A 1065 30.60 5.92 -13.60
CA ILE A 1065 30.01 5.25 -14.75
C ILE A 1065 28.76 6.03 -15.17
N TYR A 1066 28.81 6.61 -16.36
CA TYR A 1066 27.71 7.39 -16.89
C TYR A 1066 26.68 6.51 -17.58
N ASN A 1067 25.40 6.86 -17.40
CA ASN A 1067 24.26 6.20 -18.03
C ASN A 1067 23.34 7.25 -18.68
N PRO A 1068 23.83 7.97 -19.70
CA PRO A 1068 23.04 9.03 -20.28
C PRO A 1068 21.74 8.52 -20.90
N ARG A 1069 20.70 9.33 -20.74
CA ARG A 1069 19.42 9.13 -21.41
C ARG A 1069 19.59 9.43 -22.89
N ILE A 1070 19.40 8.41 -23.71
CA ILE A 1070 19.39 8.53 -25.17
C ILE A 1070 17.96 8.30 -25.65
N VAL A 1071 17.46 9.21 -26.48
CA VAL A 1071 16.09 9.19 -27.01
C VAL A 1071 16.14 9.30 -28.53
N PHE A 1072 15.36 8.45 -29.21
CA PHE A 1072 15.18 8.46 -30.65
C PHE A 1072 13.80 8.99 -30.95
N LYS A 1073 13.71 10.13 -31.66
CA LYS A 1073 12.44 10.72 -32.11
C LYS A 1073 12.27 10.42 -33.59
N LYS A 1074 11.18 9.75 -33.97
CA LYS A 1074 10.89 9.48 -35.39
C LYS A 1074 10.66 10.80 -36.13
N VAL A 1075 11.31 10.98 -37.28
CA VAL A 1075 11.07 12.12 -38.18
C VAL A 1075 9.73 11.88 -38.88
N VAL A 1076 8.75 12.72 -38.55
CA VAL A 1076 7.42 12.69 -39.19
C VAL A 1076 7.23 13.98 -39.98
N THR A 1077 6.81 13.86 -41.24
CA THR A 1077 6.47 15.03 -42.06
C THR A 1077 5.19 15.66 -41.54
N ARG A 1078 5.32 16.71 -40.71
CA ARG A 1078 4.19 17.46 -40.18
C ARG A 1078 3.43 18.14 -41.31
N LYS A 1079 2.14 17.85 -41.42
CA LYS A 1079 1.22 18.69 -42.20
C LYS A 1079 0.58 19.65 -41.22
N ASP A 1080 0.63 20.95 -41.46
CA ASP A 1080 -0.17 21.90 -40.70
C ASP A 1080 -1.64 21.46 -40.77
N ILE A 1081 -2.22 21.15 -39.61
CA ILE A 1081 -3.59 20.71 -39.50
C ILE A 1081 -4.38 21.83 -38.82
N SER A 1082 -5.42 22.32 -39.49
CA SER A 1082 -6.41 23.20 -38.85
C SER A 1082 -7.08 22.42 -37.72
N ARG A 1083 -6.75 22.77 -36.48
CA ARG A 1083 -7.28 22.10 -35.28
C ARG A 1083 -8.71 22.58 -35.00
N PRO A 1084 -9.61 21.67 -34.58
CA PRO A 1084 -10.92 22.10 -34.09
C PRO A 1084 -10.78 23.01 -32.87
N SER A 1085 -11.82 23.78 -32.57
CA SER A 1085 -11.97 24.49 -31.30
C SER A 1085 -12.92 23.72 -30.38
N LEU A 1086 -12.66 23.73 -29.08
CA LEU A 1086 -13.46 23.01 -28.08
C LEU A 1086 -13.87 23.93 -26.93
N THR A 1087 -15.12 23.81 -26.51
CA THR A 1087 -15.60 24.31 -25.21
C THR A 1087 -16.31 23.18 -24.48
N PHE A 1088 -16.34 23.22 -23.15
CA PHE A 1088 -17.07 22.22 -22.37
C PHE A 1088 -17.82 22.85 -21.21
N THR A 1089 -18.80 22.12 -20.70
CA THR A 1089 -19.55 22.47 -19.49
C THR A 1089 -19.77 21.20 -18.69
N MET A 1090 -19.40 21.24 -17.41
CA MET A 1090 -19.73 20.17 -16.47
C MET A 1090 -21.23 20.23 -16.17
N ILE A 1091 -21.95 19.15 -16.46
CA ILE A 1091 -23.37 19.01 -16.09
C ILE A 1091 -23.46 18.52 -14.64
N ASN A 1092 -22.63 17.54 -14.28
CA ASN A 1092 -22.40 17.05 -12.93
C ASN A 1092 -21.06 16.27 -12.89
N PRO A 1093 -20.56 15.82 -11.72
CA PRO A 1093 -19.25 15.14 -11.63
C PRO A 1093 -19.10 13.89 -12.51
N THR A 1094 -20.22 13.28 -12.93
CA THR A 1094 -20.24 12.08 -13.79
C THR A 1094 -20.53 12.38 -15.26
N LYS A 1095 -20.69 13.65 -15.64
CA LYS A 1095 -21.20 14.02 -16.96
C LYS A 1095 -20.77 15.40 -17.44
N TYR A 1096 -20.19 15.44 -18.63
CA TYR A 1096 -19.69 16.65 -19.28
C TYR A 1096 -20.26 16.77 -20.68
N LYS A 1097 -20.65 17.99 -21.05
CA LYS A 1097 -21.06 18.36 -22.40
C LYS A 1097 -19.90 19.07 -23.08
N VAL A 1098 -19.57 18.64 -24.29
CA VAL A 1098 -18.41 19.13 -25.04
C VAL A 1098 -18.90 19.60 -26.40
N ILE A 1099 -18.62 20.85 -26.76
CA ILE A 1099 -18.95 21.43 -28.07
C ILE A 1099 -17.66 21.52 -28.86
N VAL A 1100 -17.63 20.84 -30.00
CA VAL A 1100 -16.51 20.81 -30.93
C VAL A 1100 -16.91 21.58 -32.19
N SER A 1101 -16.00 22.41 -32.71
CA SER A 1101 -16.24 23.16 -33.95
C SER A 1101 -15.04 23.10 -34.88
N GLY A 1102 -15.29 23.04 -36.19
CA GLY A 1102 -14.26 22.99 -37.22
C GLY A 1102 -13.50 21.66 -37.32
N ALA A 1103 -14.06 20.54 -36.86
CA ALA A 1103 -13.41 19.23 -36.93
C ALA A 1103 -13.46 18.66 -38.37
N VAL A 1104 -12.34 18.73 -39.09
CA VAL A 1104 -12.22 18.21 -40.47
C VAL A 1104 -11.31 16.97 -40.55
N ARG A 1105 -10.46 16.75 -39.55
CA ARG A 1105 -9.53 15.62 -39.45
C ARG A 1105 -9.67 14.92 -38.10
N PRO A 1106 -9.13 13.70 -37.94
CA PRO A 1106 -9.08 13.04 -36.64
C PRO A 1106 -8.37 13.88 -35.59
N TYR A 1107 -8.79 13.74 -34.33
CA TYR A 1107 -8.17 14.41 -33.20
C TYR A 1107 -8.34 13.58 -31.92
N THR A 1108 -7.53 13.89 -30.90
CA THR A 1108 -7.60 13.24 -29.59
C THR A 1108 -8.25 14.16 -28.57
N LEU A 1109 -9.36 13.70 -28.01
CA LEU A 1109 -10.03 14.33 -26.88
C LEU A 1109 -9.48 13.74 -25.59
N VAL A 1110 -8.90 14.58 -24.72
CA VAL A 1110 -8.38 14.16 -23.41
C VAL A 1110 -9.30 14.66 -22.30
N PHE A 1111 -9.51 13.80 -21.31
CA PHE A 1111 -10.29 14.08 -20.11
C PHE A 1111 -9.47 13.72 -18.86
N SER A 1112 -9.08 14.76 -18.11
CA SER A 1112 -8.12 14.74 -16.99
C SER A 1112 -8.70 14.14 -15.68
N GLN A 1113 -9.35 12.99 -15.81
CA GLN A 1113 -9.80 12.09 -14.73
C GLN A 1113 -9.07 10.76 -14.82
N ALA A 1114 -8.90 10.08 -13.69
CA ALA A 1114 -8.36 8.73 -13.62
C ALA A 1114 -9.04 7.80 -14.64
N PHE A 1115 -8.20 7.08 -15.39
CA PHE A 1115 -8.61 6.25 -16.51
C PHE A 1115 -9.58 5.19 -16.01
N ASN A 1116 -10.73 5.13 -16.64
CA ASN A 1116 -11.73 4.12 -16.31
C ASN A 1116 -12.49 3.76 -17.57
N GLN A 1117 -12.49 2.47 -17.92
CA GLN A 1117 -13.23 1.94 -19.07
C GLN A 1117 -14.75 2.17 -19.01
N LYS A 1118 -15.31 2.72 -17.92
CA LYS A 1118 -16.73 3.06 -17.80
C LYS A 1118 -17.04 4.51 -18.14
N TRP A 1119 -16.03 5.37 -18.28
CA TRP A 1119 -16.19 6.64 -18.99
C TRP A 1119 -16.44 6.35 -20.47
N LYS A 1120 -17.46 7.01 -21.02
CA LYS A 1120 -17.92 6.79 -22.39
C LYS A 1120 -18.22 8.10 -23.08
N LEU A 1121 -18.00 8.11 -24.39
CA LEU A 1121 -18.29 9.23 -25.26
C LEU A 1121 -19.56 8.95 -26.07
N PHE A 1122 -20.51 9.89 -26.09
CA PHE A 1122 -21.77 9.78 -26.83
C PHE A 1122 -21.94 10.95 -27.81
N PHE A 1123 -22.60 10.70 -28.94
CA PHE A 1123 -22.93 11.68 -29.98
C PHE A 1123 -24.46 11.79 -30.15
N PRO A 1124 -25.15 12.67 -29.41
CA PRO A 1124 -26.61 12.69 -29.32
C PRO A 1124 -27.34 13.05 -30.62
N SER A 1125 -26.72 13.91 -31.45
CA SER A 1125 -27.28 14.41 -32.71
C SER A 1125 -27.11 13.43 -33.89
N GLY A 1126 -26.38 12.33 -33.70
CA GLY A 1126 -26.10 11.35 -34.76
C GLY A 1126 -27.18 10.29 -34.98
N GLN A 1127 -27.03 9.51 -36.06
CA GLN A 1127 -27.81 8.27 -36.30
C GLN A 1127 -27.46 7.13 -35.33
N SER A 1128 -26.69 7.39 -34.27
CA SER A 1128 -26.24 6.47 -33.23
C SER A 1128 -27.38 6.01 -32.29
N ARG A 1129 -28.59 5.82 -32.83
CA ARG A 1129 -29.67 5.14 -32.11
C ARG A 1129 -29.21 3.72 -31.83
N ALA A 1130 -29.37 3.29 -30.58
CA ALA A 1130 -28.84 2.00 -30.17
C ALA A 1130 -29.31 0.86 -31.07
N LYS A 1131 -28.33 0.15 -31.65
CA LYS A 1131 -28.55 -1.11 -32.37
C LYS A 1131 -28.47 -2.29 -31.41
N THR A 1132 -27.89 -2.07 -30.23
CA THR A 1132 -27.75 -3.08 -29.19
C THR A 1132 -29.05 -3.28 -28.42
N PHE A 1133 -29.33 -4.53 -28.06
CA PHE A 1133 -30.48 -4.91 -27.22
C PHE A 1133 -30.57 -4.07 -25.93
N ARG A 1134 -29.42 -3.76 -25.31
CA ARG A 1134 -29.34 -2.93 -24.10
C ARG A 1134 -29.89 -1.52 -24.31
N GLY A 1135 -29.58 -0.89 -25.43
CA GLY A 1135 -30.09 0.46 -25.71
C GLY A 1135 -31.58 0.49 -26.07
N VAL A 1136 -32.11 -0.58 -26.67
CA VAL A 1136 -33.56 -0.74 -26.90
C VAL A 1136 -34.34 -0.77 -25.58
N PHE A 1137 -33.84 -1.47 -24.56
CA PHE A 1137 -34.50 -1.56 -23.24
C PHE A 1137 -34.37 -0.31 -22.37
N THR A 1138 -33.27 0.44 -22.50
CA THR A 1138 -33.06 1.65 -21.68
C THR A 1138 -33.83 2.86 -22.19
N ARG A 1139 -34.22 2.87 -23.47
CA ARG A 1139 -34.91 4.01 -24.09
C ARG A 1139 -36.30 4.30 -23.49
N PRO A 1140 -37.24 3.34 -23.33
CA PRO A 1140 -38.51 3.60 -22.66
C PRO A 1140 -38.33 4.10 -21.23
N ALA A 1141 -37.36 3.53 -20.51
CA ALA A 1141 -37.03 3.96 -19.16
C ALA A 1141 -36.55 5.42 -19.13
N GLY A 1142 -35.60 5.80 -20.01
CA GLY A 1142 -35.12 7.17 -20.10
C GLY A 1142 -36.21 8.19 -20.43
N GLN A 1143 -37.13 7.85 -21.34
CA GLN A 1143 -38.28 8.72 -21.67
C GLN A 1143 -39.23 8.92 -20.49
N VAL A 1144 -39.58 7.83 -19.79
CA VAL A 1144 -40.43 7.90 -18.59
C VAL A 1144 -39.75 8.72 -17.50
N LEU A 1145 -38.46 8.48 -17.26
CA LEU A 1145 -37.69 9.17 -16.23
C LEU A 1145 -37.57 10.66 -16.52
N SER A 1146 -37.21 11.04 -17.75
CA SER A 1146 -37.15 12.45 -18.16
C SER A 1146 -38.50 13.16 -18.03
N ALA A 1147 -39.59 12.48 -18.39
CA ALA A 1147 -40.94 13.05 -18.25
C ALA A 1147 -41.35 13.23 -16.79
N VAL A 1148 -40.96 12.30 -15.91
CA VAL A 1148 -41.20 12.37 -14.47
C VAL A 1148 -40.36 13.49 -13.85
N THR A 1149 -39.06 13.59 -14.18
CA THR A 1149 -38.19 14.62 -13.59
C THR A 1149 -38.57 16.04 -14.01
N LYS A 1150 -38.91 16.25 -15.29
CA LYS A 1150 -39.41 17.55 -15.79
C LYS A 1150 -40.66 18.04 -15.06
N ARG A 1151 -41.49 17.14 -14.52
CA ARG A 1151 -42.68 17.49 -13.74
C ARG A 1151 -42.40 17.75 -12.27
N ILE A 1152 -41.40 17.08 -11.69
CA ILE A 1152 -41.11 17.11 -10.26
C ILE A 1152 -40.13 18.23 -9.90
N VAL A 1153 -39.16 18.55 -10.77
CA VAL A 1153 -38.09 19.51 -10.48
C VAL A 1153 -38.15 20.69 -11.45
N PRO A 1154 -38.62 21.88 -11.01
CA PRO A 1154 -38.65 23.07 -11.87
C PRO A 1154 -37.22 23.57 -12.15
N ASN A 1155 -36.84 23.64 -13.45
CA ASN A 1155 -35.71 24.33 -14.13
C ASN A 1155 -34.45 24.80 -13.35
N GLY A 1156 -34.06 24.15 -12.25
CA GLY A 1156 -32.80 24.41 -11.57
C GLY A 1156 -31.64 23.75 -12.32
N LYS A 1157 -30.70 24.56 -12.82
CA LYS A 1157 -29.49 24.10 -13.54
C LYS A 1157 -28.66 23.09 -12.73
N ASP A 1158 -28.72 23.15 -11.40
CA ASP A 1158 -27.87 22.35 -10.50
C ASP A 1158 -28.61 21.18 -9.82
N SER A 1159 -29.72 20.72 -10.39
CA SER A 1159 -30.48 19.61 -9.79
C SER A 1159 -29.95 18.24 -10.19
N PHE A 1160 -29.81 17.34 -9.21
CA PHE A 1160 -29.47 15.91 -9.44
C PHE A 1160 -30.41 15.24 -10.47
N TRP A 1161 -31.66 15.71 -10.54
CA TRP A 1161 -32.70 15.22 -11.44
C TRP A 1161 -32.84 16.05 -12.73
N ASN A 1162 -31.82 16.79 -13.14
CA ASN A 1162 -31.83 17.50 -14.42
C ASN A 1162 -32.21 16.52 -15.56
N ALA A 1163 -33.09 16.96 -16.47
CA ALA A 1163 -33.50 16.18 -17.63
C ALA A 1163 -32.30 15.74 -18.48
N ASP A 1164 -31.25 16.56 -18.52
CA ASP A 1164 -30.00 16.28 -19.24
C ASP A 1164 -29.30 15.03 -18.69
N THR A 1165 -29.49 14.66 -17.41
CA THR A 1165 -28.92 13.44 -16.81
C THR A 1165 -29.30 12.17 -17.60
N PHE A 1166 -30.45 12.14 -18.26
CA PHE A 1166 -30.96 10.95 -18.97
C PHE A 1166 -30.78 11.00 -20.49
N GLU A 1167 -30.19 12.05 -21.06
CA GLU A 1167 -30.21 12.28 -22.52
C GLU A 1167 -29.46 11.22 -23.34
N THR A 1168 -28.50 10.51 -22.74
CA THR A 1168 -27.69 9.45 -23.36
C THR A 1168 -28.26 8.05 -23.17
N TRP A 1169 -29.44 7.92 -22.56
CA TRP A 1169 -30.10 6.62 -22.39
C TRP A 1169 -30.64 6.13 -23.74
N GLY A 1170 -30.20 4.96 -24.19
CA GLY A 1170 -30.54 4.42 -25.50
C GLY A 1170 -29.63 4.85 -26.65
N TYR A 1171 -28.47 5.45 -26.35
CA TYR A 1171 -27.40 5.71 -27.30
C TYR A 1171 -26.24 4.73 -27.08
N ASP A 1172 -25.65 4.24 -28.17
CA ASP A 1172 -24.41 3.46 -28.12
C ASP A 1172 -23.21 4.45 -28.02
N PRO A 1173 -22.16 4.11 -27.24
CA PRO A 1173 -20.95 4.94 -27.17
C PRO A 1173 -20.17 4.90 -28.50
N ILE A 1174 -19.43 5.96 -28.80
CA ILE A 1174 -18.56 6.09 -29.98
C ILE A 1174 -17.08 6.04 -29.58
N ALA A 1175 -16.19 5.81 -30.55
CA ALA A 1175 -14.73 5.79 -30.34
C ALA A 1175 -14.26 4.82 -29.21
N GLU A 1176 -15.01 3.75 -28.95
CA GLU A 1176 -14.71 2.79 -27.87
C GLU A 1176 -13.42 1.99 -28.09
N ALA A 1177 -13.14 1.67 -29.36
CA ALA A 1177 -11.90 0.98 -29.72
C ALA A 1177 -10.68 1.85 -29.42
N THR A 1178 -10.85 3.17 -29.47
CA THR A 1178 -9.82 4.20 -29.27
C THR A 1178 -9.97 4.93 -27.93
N HIS A 1179 -10.68 4.33 -26.96
CA HIS A 1179 -10.69 4.79 -25.56
C HIS A 1179 -9.47 4.25 -24.82
N LEU A 1180 -8.51 5.12 -24.54
CA LEU A 1180 -7.16 4.74 -24.12
C LEU A 1180 -6.72 5.53 -22.88
N PRO A 1181 -5.87 4.96 -22.02
CA PRO A 1181 -5.18 5.74 -20.98
C PRO A 1181 -4.14 6.65 -21.63
N VAL A 1182 -4.01 7.86 -21.11
CA VAL A 1182 -3.02 8.85 -21.57
C VAL A 1182 -2.41 9.58 -20.36
N ASN A 1183 -1.21 10.12 -20.51
CA ASN A 1183 -0.51 10.90 -19.47
C ASN A 1183 -0.39 10.12 -18.15
N GLY A 1184 -0.29 8.79 -18.20
CA GLY A 1184 -0.22 7.91 -17.03
C GLY A 1184 -1.51 7.78 -16.19
N TYR A 1185 -2.53 8.63 -16.40
CA TYR A 1185 -3.76 8.57 -15.61
C TYR A 1185 -5.04 9.00 -16.32
N ALA A 1186 -4.98 9.83 -17.36
CA ALA A 1186 -6.16 10.46 -17.95
C ALA A 1186 -6.90 9.54 -18.94
N ASN A 1187 -8.14 9.88 -19.29
CA ASN A 1187 -8.89 9.22 -20.35
C ASN A 1187 -8.68 9.96 -21.69
N ALA A 1188 -8.53 9.22 -22.79
CA ALA A 1188 -8.47 9.78 -24.13
C ALA A 1188 -9.36 9.03 -25.12
N TRP A 1189 -9.92 9.74 -26.11
CA TRP A 1189 -10.59 9.18 -27.27
C TRP A 1189 -9.98 9.76 -28.55
N TYR A 1190 -9.51 8.89 -29.44
CA TYR A 1190 -9.16 9.29 -30.81
C TYR A 1190 -10.41 9.22 -31.68
N ILE A 1191 -10.88 10.39 -32.12
CA ILE A 1191 -12.16 10.58 -32.81
C ILE A 1191 -11.89 10.88 -34.27
N THR A 1192 -12.45 10.09 -35.19
CA THR A 1192 -12.38 10.36 -36.63
C THR A 1192 -13.65 11.06 -37.12
N PRO A 1193 -13.63 11.75 -38.29
CA PRO A 1193 -14.85 12.35 -38.85
C PRO A 1193 -16.00 11.35 -39.02
N GLU A 1194 -15.71 10.08 -39.31
CA GLU A 1194 -16.71 9.02 -39.47
C GLU A 1194 -17.46 8.70 -38.17
N ASP A 1195 -16.79 8.76 -37.01
CA ASP A 1195 -17.40 8.51 -35.69
C ASP A 1195 -18.56 9.47 -35.39
N VAL A 1196 -18.54 10.65 -36.02
CA VAL A 1196 -19.50 11.75 -35.84
C VAL A 1196 -20.28 12.06 -37.13
N GLY A 1197 -20.31 11.12 -38.07
CA GLY A 1197 -21.08 11.26 -39.31
C GLY A 1197 -20.61 12.41 -40.21
N ASN A 1198 -19.32 12.73 -40.18
CA ASN A 1198 -18.66 13.82 -40.90
C ASN A 1198 -19.18 15.24 -40.56
N ALA A 1199 -19.81 15.39 -39.39
CA ALA A 1199 -20.17 16.71 -38.87
C ALA A 1199 -18.89 17.49 -38.53
N ARG A 1200 -18.82 18.77 -38.94
CA ARG A 1200 -17.72 19.67 -38.58
C ARG A 1200 -17.90 20.30 -37.20
N ASP A 1201 -19.15 20.61 -36.87
CA ASP A 1201 -19.56 21.20 -35.61
C ASP A 1201 -20.57 20.27 -34.96
N TYR A 1202 -20.31 19.89 -33.72
CA TYR A 1202 -21.15 18.91 -33.03
C TYR A 1202 -20.97 18.95 -31.51
N GLU A 1203 -21.89 18.26 -30.85
CA GLU A 1203 -21.90 18.07 -29.42
C GLU A 1203 -21.57 16.63 -29.06
N LEU A 1204 -20.65 16.47 -28.12
CA LEU A 1204 -20.30 15.22 -27.49
C LEU A 1204 -20.70 15.24 -26.01
N ILE A 1205 -20.95 14.07 -25.47
CA ILE A 1205 -21.17 13.87 -24.04
C ILE A 1205 -20.19 12.85 -23.51
N ILE A 1206 -19.41 13.24 -22.51
CA ILE A 1206 -18.59 12.32 -21.71
C ILE A 1206 -19.38 11.94 -20.47
N GLU A 1207 -19.59 10.64 -20.23
CA GLU A 1207 -20.39 10.18 -19.08
C GLU A 1207 -19.88 8.88 -18.47
N MET A 1208 -19.91 8.81 -17.13
CA MET A 1208 -19.59 7.60 -16.36
C MET A 1208 -20.78 6.65 -16.33
N THR A 1209 -20.69 5.53 -17.05
CA THR A 1209 -21.82 4.58 -17.19
C THR A 1209 -22.23 3.85 -15.91
N SER A 1210 -21.36 3.80 -14.89
CA SER A 1210 -21.73 3.33 -13.55
C SER A 1210 -22.86 4.15 -12.94
N GLN A 1211 -22.95 5.45 -13.26
CA GLN A 1211 -24.03 6.33 -12.81
C GLN A 1211 -25.39 5.87 -13.38
N LYS A 1212 -25.44 5.47 -14.66
CA LYS A 1212 -26.69 4.96 -15.29
C LYS A 1212 -27.20 3.70 -14.59
N LEU A 1213 -26.28 2.77 -14.29
CA LEU A 1213 -26.63 1.54 -13.59
C LEU A 1213 -27.19 1.83 -12.20
N PHE A 1214 -26.55 2.74 -11.45
CA PHE A 1214 -27.03 3.21 -10.16
C PHE A 1214 -28.43 3.85 -10.26
N LEU A 1215 -28.66 4.78 -11.19
CA LEU A 1215 -29.96 5.43 -11.33
C LEU A 1215 -31.06 4.39 -11.61
N GLY A 1216 -30.83 3.46 -12.54
CA GLY A 1216 -31.78 2.39 -12.84
C GLY A 1216 -32.06 1.50 -11.62
N SER A 1217 -31.03 1.10 -10.88
CA SER A 1217 -31.18 0.27 -9.69
C SER A 1217 -31.75 1.03 -8.48
N LEU A 1218 -31.56 2.35 -8.41
CA LEU A 1218 -32.17 3.24 -7.41
C LEU A 1218 -33.69 3.29 -7.56
N PHE A 1219 -34.21 3.41 -8.79
CA PHE A 1219 -35.66 3.33 -9.03
C PHE A 1219 -36.24 1.99 -8.60
N LEU A 1220 -35.56 0.90 -8.95
CA LEU A 1220 -35.96 -0.46 -8.55
C LEU A 1220 -35.98 -0.61 -7.02
N SER A 1221 -34.92 -0.18 -6.33
CA SER A 1221 -34.83 -0.24 -4.87
C SER A 1221 -35.87 0.64 -4.18
N THR A 1222 -36.14 1.84 -4.71
CA THR A 1222 -37.15 2.75 -4.18
C THR A 1222 -38.55 2.15 -4.31
N GLY A 1223 -38.89 1.55 -5.46
CA GLY A 1223 -40.15 0.84 -5.65
C GLY A 1223 -40.31 -0.33 -4.68
N ALA A 1224 -39.25 -1.13 -4.48
CA ALA A 1224 -39.27 -2.23 -3.52
C ALA A 1224 -39.38 -1.77 -2.06
N PHE A 1225 -38.73 -0.66 -1.71
CA PHE A 1225 -38.86 -0.03 -0.39
C PHE A 1225 -40.31 0.37 -0.12
N PHE A 1226 -40.97 1.08 -1.03
CA PHE A 1226 -42.37 1.47 -0.87
C PHE A 1226 -43.31 0.27 -0.84
N LEU A 1227 -43.03 -0.77 -1.62
CA LEU A 1227 -43.79 -2.03 -1.55
C LEU A 1227 -43.67 -2.68 -0.17
N VAL A 1228 -42.46 -2.82 0.38
CA VAL A 1228 -42.24 -3.39 1.71
C VAL A 1228 -42.89 -2.53 2.79
N LEU A 1229 -42.79 -1.20 2.69
CA LEU A 1229 -43.44 -0.28 3.62
C LEU A 1229 -44.98 -0.41 3.56
N PHE A 1230 -45.55 -0.44 2.36
CA PHE A 1230 -46.99 -0.60 2.14
C PHE A 1230 -47.49 -1.92 2.73
N VAL A 1231 -46.82 -3.03 2.43
CA VAL A 1231 -47.19 -4.35 2.96
C VAL A 1231 -47.04 -4.37 4.48
N LEU A 1232 -45.98 -3.78 5.04
CA LEU A 1232 -45.79 -3.68 6.50
C LEU A 1232 -46.93 -2.89 7.16
N VAL A 1233 -47.29 -1.72 6.64
CA VAL A 1233 -48.39 -0.90 7.17
C VAL A 1233 -49.72 -1.64 7.05
N PHE A 1234 -50.05 -2.17 5.87
CA PHE A 1234 -51.29 -2.92 5.63
C PHE A 1234 -51.42 -4.11 6.60
N SER A 1235 -50.34 -4.85 6.77
CA SER A 1235 -50.31 -6.04 7.61
C SER A 1235 -50.41 -5.71 9.11
N LEU A 1236 -49.83 -4.59 9.56
CA LEU A 1236 -50.06 -4.07 10.93
C LEU A 1236 -51.50 -3.61 11.17
N THR A 1237 -52.17 -3.01 10.18
CA THR A 1237 -53.59 -2.63 10.33
C THR A 1237 -54.52 -3.83 10.44
N LYS A 1238 -54.19 -4.94 9.77
CA LYS A 1238 -54.96 -6.19 9.85
C LYS A 1238 -54.81 -6.90 11.20
N ILE A 1239 -53.68 -6.73 11.91
CA ILE A 1239 -53.50 -7.29 13.27
C ILE A 1239 -54.34 -6.51 14.31
N ARG A 1240 -54.63 -5.24 14.06
CA ARG A 1240 -55.45 -4.39 14.94
C ARG A 1240 -56.95 -4.65 14.84
N LYS A 1241 -57.41 -5.21 13.72
CA LYS A 1241 -58.79 -5.70 13.53
C LYS A 1241 -58.86 -7.15 13.96
#